data_AF-A0A3C1EPI7-F1
#
_entry.id   AF-A0A3C1EPI7-F1
#
_cell.length_a   1.000
_cell.length_b   1.000
_cell.length_c   1.000
_cell.angle_alpha   90.00
_cell.angle_beta   90.00
_cell.angle_gamma   90.00
#
_symmetry.space_group_name_H-M   'P 1'
#
loop_
_entity.id
_entity.type
_entity.pdbx_description
1 polymer ?
#
loop_
_entity_poly.entity_id
_entity_poly.type
_entity_poly.pdbx_seq_one_letter_code
_entity_poly.pdbx_strand_id
1 'polypeptide(L)'
;MPERPHVSICIVATLCVIWSAGSQAVAQTSDDFIQVKNPFSLRLDKVPAQRIPIGAPDDYKPNIAILPSGELLLVAFHRYTTGAVFYEEQLLFRSIDHGITWSGPQALGLLGREPYLTALSDGTLFITVHLLEGDLRNPDTYTHSYIHRSIDNGQTWTTLRIGPEGFPEKAVTHTSRQVLELPDGTLLLGVDAVGGQAYLWRSNDRGATWDRSQLVDNDGFHNTASYFGEAHLWRAKSGKLFNIVRVNSAVYPIPGRDPPEAAWDHANHLIVYESTDTGRTFRKLIDLGDYGEMYPSLLRLTRDRLLLTFTVRAEKIPLGVQAVLGSETEDGFVFDFSRDRFVLEEKTPPDQDSGGGFGPSLRAGDGKIVTAYSYRGADGLSHVEVVRWPLAEDDSDVPLPPSNLSASSEDAGHIRLHWQISPSTGITHYNIYRDTGAGTVDYSMRIASVPASVCDFSTGPFTLSESYRFAIRAAGPFGEEVNTSVAASATAQSHPSAITAAIKTPAAGKRIWGNRVTIIAEPAAGQAAKLKQILFQYRASTGSVWSHITPPDSTYPNPRMTAPYITQWDVTSLSTGNYELRALASSFDGETDEAPATVTIAVDSLDFDINERLIAGGPLVKEQKINNFISNTVQAASAGSPLFSQVDIPPGALDGSTVTITITNTPATVPATPRGTESIGAFAEVALSNAQSNLSMGKTAVVSLGFPDDNGDGIVDGTMVRTDRLAMFSAPTAAGPWQRDVATTIDTANKMARGVTSHFSFFGLFATASTSLDSVRVYPVPFVPNNSLSDDGVPYSAGNVNSGIVFDNLTDSAIIEIYTVTGQLVARLNSSHTNGRLQWDIKNDRETDVASGGYIALISNGGDPPIARKLLIIK
;
A
#
# COMPACT_ATOMS: atom_id res chain seq x y z
N MET A 1 -4.19 -30.91 -66.24
CA MET A 1 -5.61 -30.69 -66.61
C MET A 1 -6.46 -31.69 -65.86
N PRO A 2 -7.65 -31.33 -65.34
CA PRO A 2 -8.21 -29.99 -65.10
C PRO A 2 -8.48 -29.76 -63.59
N GLU A 3 -8.04 -28.64 -62.99
CA GLU A 3 -8.80 -27.38 -62.80
C GLU A 3 -10.26 -27.56 -62.35
N ARG A 4 -10.58 -27.02 -61.16
CA ARG A 4 -11.82 -26.28 -60.83
C ARG A 4 -11.59 -25.35 -59.60
N PRO A 5 -12.34 -24.24 -59.48
CA PRO A 5 -11.80 -22.94 -59.06
C PRO A 5 -12.10 -22.53 -57.61
N HIS A 6 -11.36 -21.51 -57.17
CA HIS A 6 -11.54 -20.73 -55.95
C HIS A 6 -12.89 -20.01 -55.88
N VAL A 7 -13.52 -20.05 -54.70
CA VAL A 7 -14.41 -19.00 -54.20
C VAL A 7 -14.03 -18.75 -52.73
N SER A 8 -13.50 -17.57 -52.43
CA SER A 8 -13.29 -17.09 -51.06
C SER A 8 -14.62 -16.63 -50.46
N ILE A 9 -15.01 -17.20 -49.32
CA ILE A 9 -16.05 -16.67 -48.44
C ILE A 9 -15.42 -16.46 -47.06
N CYS A 10 -15.38 -15.20 -46.62
CA CYS A 10 -15.06 -14.82 -45.25
C CYS A 10 -16.10 -15.43 -44.30
N ILE A 11 -15.69 -16.31 -43.40
CA ILE A 11 -16.50 -16.76 -42.27
C ILE A 11 -15.98 -16.05 -41.01
N VAL A 12 -16.79 -15.12 -40.52
CA VAL A 12 -16.74 -14.62 -39.15
C VAL A 12 -17.07 -15.80 -38.23
N ALA A 13 -16.08 -16.35 -37.54
CA ALA A 13 -16.30 -17.39 -36.55
C ALA A 13 -16.86 -16.77 -35.27
N THR A 14 -18.19 -16.80 -35.12
CA THR A 14 -18.84 -16.64 -33.82
C THR A 14 -18.50 -17.87 -32.97
N LEU A 15 -17.61 -17.72 -31.99
CA LEU A 15 -17.41 -18.73 -30.95
C LEU A 15 -18.68 -18.81 -30.09
N CYS A 16 -19.58 -19.73 -30.42
CA CYS A 16 -20.55 -20.26 -29.47
C CYS A 16 -19.80 -21.21 -28.53
N VAL A 17 -19.35 -20.69 -27.39
CA VAL A 17 -18.97 -21.53 -26.25
C VAL A 17 -20.26 -22.08 -25.64
N ILE A 18 -20.55 -23.35 -25.90
CA ILE A 18 -21.59 -24.08 -25.18
C ILE A 18 -21.01 -24.36 -23.79
N TRP A 19 -21.35 -23.51 -22.82
CA TRP A 19 -21.17 -23.83 -21.40
C TRP A 19 -22.13 -24.95 -21.05
N SER A 20 -21.61 -26.16 -20.80
CA SER A 20 -22.33 -27.15 -20.00
C SER A 20 -22.45 -26.60 -18.58
N ALA A 21 -23.68 -26.34 -18.14
CA ALA A 21 -23.99 -25.86 -16.80
C ALA A 21 -23.64 -26.94 -15.75
N GLY A 22 -22.39 -26.94 -15.29
CA GLY A 22 -22.04 -27.48 -13.98
C GLY A 22 -22.43 -26.45 -12.92
N SER A 23 -23.13 -26.88 -11.87
CA SER A 23 -23.55 -26.00 -10.78
C SER A 23 -22.35 -25.36 -10.09
N GLN A 24 -22.18 -24.03 -10.23
CA GLN A 24 -21.22 -23.27 -9.43
C GLN A 24 -21.78 -23.08 -8.02
N ALA A 25 -20.97 -23.37 -7.00
CA ALA A 25 -21.32 -23.05 -5.62
C ALA A 25 -21.15 -21.55 -5.39
N VAL A 26 -22.19 -20.89 -4.87
CA VAL A 26 -22.22 -19.46 -4.56
C VAL A 26 -22.47 -19.30 -3.06
N ALA A 27 -21.82 -18.31 -2.44
CA ALA A 27 -22.00 -17.99 -1.03
C ALA A 27 -23.48 -17.78 -0.65
N GLN A 28 -23.91 -18.34 0.48
CA GLN A 28 -25.22 -18.08 1.08
C GLN A 28 -25.23 -16.71 1.80
N THR A 29 -26.39 -16.04 1.89
CA THR A 29 -26.58 -14.65 2.34
C THR A 29 -26.26 -14.38 3.84
N SER A 30 -26.04 -13.08 4.14
CA SER A 30 -25.32 -12.38 5.22
C SER A 30 -25.46 -12.70 6.72
N ASP A 31 -26.22 -13.72 7.15
CA ASP A 31 -26.58 -13.84 8.59
C ASP A 31 -25.78 -14.91 9.36
N ASP A 32 -24.81 -15.56 8.72
CA ASP A 32 -23.95 -16.58 9.33
C ASP A 32 -22.80 -15.95 10.14
N PHE A 33 -22.31 -16.66 11.15
CA PHE A 33 -21.28 -16.19 12.06
C PHE A 33 -20.35 -17.31 12.57
N ILE A 34 -19.20 -16.88 13.07
CA ILE A 34 -18.26 -17.66 13.86
C ILE A 34 -18.42 -17.25 15.31
N GLN A 35 -18.63 -18.20 16.21
CA GLN A 35 -18.65 -17.93 17.64
C GLN A 35 -17.22 -17.68 18.16
N VAL A 36 -17.06 -16.67 19.01
CA VAL A 36 -15.82 -16.42 19.76
C VAL A 36 -16.06 -16.81 21.22
N LYS A 37 -15.38 -17.87 21.67
CA LYS A 37 -15.41 -18.32 23.06
C LYS A 37 -14.39 -17.55 23.90
N ASN A 38 -14.82 -17.13 25.09
CA ASN A 38 -14.03 -16.35 26.04
C ASN A 38 -13.34 -15.12 25.40
N PRO A 39 -14.11 -14.21 24.77
CA PRO A 39 -13.55 -13.01 24.17
C PRO A 39 -12.80 -12.18 25.21
N PHE A 40 -11.58 -11.75 24.88
CA PHE A 40 -10.70 -10.96 25.74
C PHE A 40 -10.08 -9.79 24.98
N SER A 41 -9.31 -10.06 23.92
CA SER A 41 -8.79 -9.01 23.03
C SER A 41 -9.84 -8.54 22.03
N LEU A 42 -10.77 -9.43 21.69
CA LEU A 42 -11.90 -9.15 20.80
C LEU A 42 -13.09 -8.74 21.65
N ARG A 43 -13.69 -7.56 21.43
CA ARG A 43 -14.89 -7.12 22.16
C ARG A 43 -16.19 -7.74 21.62
N LEU A 44 -16.10 -8.87 20.93
CA LEU A 44 -17.19 -9.52 20.20
C LEU A 44 -17.24 -11.00 20.54
N ASP A 45 -18.44 -11.53 20.77
CA ASP A 45 -18.72 -12.97 20.96
C ASP A 45 -19.10 -13.67 19.64
N LYS A 46 -19.27 -12.91 18.56
CA LYS A 46 -19.60 -13.39 17.21
C LYS A 46 -18.91 -12.56 16.12
N VAL A 47 -18.45 -13.23 15.07
CA VAL A 47 -17.83 -12.62 13.89
C VAL A 47 -18.63 -13.00 12.64
N PRO A 48 -19.01 -12.07 11.76
CA PRO A 48 -19.73 -12.41 10.52
C PRO A 48 -18.95 -13.39 9.65
N ALA A 49 -19.63 -14.36 9.05
CA ALA A 49 -19.00 -15.39 8.23
C ALA A 49 -19.78 -15.65 6.94
N GLN A 50 -19.07 -16.14 5.92
CA GLN A 50 -19.67 -16.67 4.69
C GLN A 50 -19.21 -18.11 4.54
N ARG A 51 -20.15 -19.06 4.55
CA ARG A 51 -19.87 -20.47 4.35
C ARG A 51 -20.23 -20.90 2.93
N ILE A 52 -19.31 -21.59 2.28
CA ILE A 52 -19.44 -22.06 0.90
C ILE A 52 -19.17 -23.57 0.86
N PRO A 53 -20.20 -24.41 0.63
CA PRO A 53 -19.98 -25.85 0.45
C PRO A 53 -19.21 -26.10 -0.85
N ILE A 54 -18.29 -27.07 -0.81
CA ILE A 54 -17.40 -27.41 -1.93
C ILE A 54 -17.53 -28.91 -2.22
N GLY A 55 -17.52 -29.26 -3.50
CA GLY A 55 -17.45 -30.66 -3.92
C GLY A 55 -18.75 -31.43 -3.68
N ALA A 56 -18.62 -32.75 -3.65
CA ALA A 56 -19.70 -33.70 -3.42
C ALA A 56 -19.65 -34.25 -1.98
N PRO A 57 -20.78 -34.76 -1.44
CA PRO A 57 -20.74 -35.58 -0.24
C PRO A 57 -19.72 -36.71 -0.38
N ASP A 58 -19.02 -36.98 0.71
CA ASP A 58 -17.89 -37.89 0.87
C ASP A 58 -16.55 -37.40 0.28
N ASP A 59 -16.48 -36.18 -0.27
CA ASP A 59 -15.20 -35.48 -0.45
C ASP A 59 -14.58 -35.16 0.93
N TYR A 60 -13.25 -35.25 1.04
CA TYR A 60 -12.61 -35.25 2.33
C TYR A 60 -11.19 -34.64 2.38
N LYS A 61 -10.81 -34.20 3.59
CA LYS A 61 -9.53 -33.56 3.97
C LYS A 61 -9.06 -32.49 2.98
N PRO A 62 -9.74 -31.34 2.92
CA PRO A 62 -9.34 -30.29 2.00
C PRO A 62 -8.03 -29.62 2.44
N ASN A 63 -7.33 -29.06 1.48
CA ASN A 63 -6.24 -28.13 1.69
C ASN A 63 -6.29 -26.99 0.68
N ILE A 64 -5.88 -25.78 1.09
CA ILE A 64 -6.04 -24.56 0.31
C ILE A 64 -4.70 -23.81 0.21
N ALA A 65 -4.42 -23.25 -0.97
CA ALA A 65 -3.28 -22.38 -1.21
C ALA A 65 -3.66 -21.19 -2.09
N ILE A 66 -2.87 -20.12 -2.02
CA ILE A 66 -2.99 -18.93 -2.85
C ILE A 66 -1.80 -18.87 -3.82
N LEU A 67 -2.08 -18.68 -5.10
CA LEU A 67 -1.04 -18.45 -6.11
C LEU A 67 -0.55 -16.99 -6.04
N PRO A 68 0.66 -16.68 -6.54
CA PRO A 68 1.13 -15.30 -6.67
C PRO A 68 0.19 -14.38 -7.48
N SER A 69 -0.64 -14.96 -8.35
CA SER A 69 -1.69 -14.24 -9.10
C SER A 69 -2.88 -13.79 -8.24
N GLY A 70 -3.02 -14.31 -7.02
CA GLY A 70 -4.19 -14.13 -6.15
C GLY A 70 -5.31 -15.16 -6.33
N GLU A 71 -5.18 -16.08 -7.31
CA GLU A 71 -6.10 -17.21 -7.48
C GLU A 71 -5.96 -18.20 -6.30
N LEU A 72 -7.08 -18.69 -5.79
CA LEU A 72 -7.11 -19.72 -4.75
C LEU A 72 -7.28 -21.10 -5.38
N LEU A 73 -6.46 -22.05 -4.92
CA LEU A 73 -6.56 -23.46 -5.25
C LEU A 73 -6.97 -24.23 -4.00
N LEU A 74 -7.92 -25.14 -4.13
CA LEU A 74 -8.28 -26.09 -3.08
C LEU A 74 -8.14 -27.50 -3.63
N VAL A 75 -7.47 -28.37 -2.87
CA VAL A 75 -7.43 -29.81 -3.13
C VAL A 75 -8.21 -30.57 -2.08
N ALA A 76 -8.85 -31.66 -2.45
CA ALA A 76 -9.46 -32.63 -1.55
C ALA A 76 -9.29 -34.03 -2.18
N PHE A 77 -9.71 -35.09 -1.49
CA PHE A 77 -9.81 -36.40 -2.11
C PHE A 77 -11.19 -37.02 -1.94
N HIS A 78 -11.56 -37.90 -2.87
CA HIS A 78 -12.80 -38.67 -2.83
C HIS A 78 -12.49 -40.17 -2.91
N ARG A 79 -13.17 -40.97 -2.08
CA ARG A 79 -13.00 -42.42 -2.09
C ARG A 79 -14.07 -43.10 -2.94
N TYR A 80 -13.65 -43.69 -4.05
CA TYR A 80 -14.53 -44.54 -4.87
C TYR A 80 -14.43 -45.98 -4.39
N THR A 81 -15.57 -46.58 -4.04
CA THR A 81 -15.65 -47.97 -3.57
C THR A 81 -16.56 -48.78 -4.49
N THR A 82 -16.13 -49.97 -4.89
CA THR A 82 -16.95 -50.96 -5.62
C THR A 82 -16.75 -52.33 -4.99
N GLY A 83 -17.69 -52.77 -4.15
CA GLY A 83 -17.54 -53.97 -3.35
C GLY A 83 -16.42 -53.83 -2.30
N ALA A 84 -15.47 -54.76 -2.28
CA ALA A 84 -14.32 -54.74 -1.37
C ALA A 84 -13.14 -53.89 -1.87
N VAL A 85 -13.22 -53.35 -3.09
CA VAL A 85 -12.14 -52.62 -3.74
C VAL A 85 -12.40 -51.12 -3.67
N PHE A 86 -11.35 -50.32 -3.44
CA PHE A 86 -11.44 -48.87 -3.42
C PHE A 86 -10.24 -48.20 -4.09
N TYR A 87 -10.41 -46.94 -4.51
CA TYR A 87 -9.32 -46.03 -4.84
C TYR A 87 -9.69 -44.60 -4.42
N GLU A 88 -8.68 -43.76 -4.14
CA GLU A 88 -8.89 -42.39 -3.65
C GLU A 88 -8.38 -41.35 -4.67
N GLU A 89 -9.29 -40.63 -5.32
CA GLU A 89 -8.97 -39.65 -6.37
C GLU A 89 -8.70 -38.26 -5.77
N GLN A 90 -7.68 -37.56 -6.25
CA GLN A 90 -7.41 -36.18 -5.85
C GLN A 90 -8.20 -35.22 -6.74
N LEU A 91 -8.88 -34.26 -6.11
CA LEU A 91 -9.72 -33.27 -6.74
C LEU A 91 -9.10 -31.88 -6.58
N LEU A 92 -9.12 -31.08 -7.64
CA LEU A 92 -8.71 -29.67 -7.64
C LEU A 92 -9.91 -28.76 -7.91
N PHE A 93 -10.01 -27.70 -7.13
CA PHE A 93 -10.99 -26.64 -7.25
C PHE A 93 -10.27 -25.29 -7.33
N ARG A 94 -10.88 -24.33 -8.03
CA ARG A 94 -10.29 -23.00 -8.30
C ARG A 94 -11.27 -21.90 -7.94
N SER A 95 -10.74 -20.80 -7.41
CA SER A 95 -11.49 -19.56 -7.21
C SER A 95 -10.65 -18.36 -7.63
N ILE A 96 -11.24 -17.48 -8.45
CA ILE A 96 -10.62 -16.25 -8.94
C ILE A 96 -11.19 -14.99 -8.27
N ASP A 97 -12.13 -15.15 -7.35
CA ASP A 97 -12.87 -14.09 -6.68
C ASP A 97 -12.73 -14.18 -5.15
N HIS A 98 -11.52 -14.52 -4.70
CA HIS A 98 -11.15 -14.56 -3.29
C HIS A 98 -11.94 -15.59 -2.45
N GLY A 99 -12.41 -16.66 -3.09
CA GLY A 99 -13.11 -17.77 -2.46
C GLY A 99 -14.64 -17.62 -2.41
N ILE A 100 -15.22 -16.63 -3.11
CA ILE A 100 -16.67 -16.41 -3.14
C ILE A 100 -17.37 -17.47 -3.99
N THR A 101 -16.80 -17.77 -5.15
CA THR A 101 -17.25 -18.84 -6.05
C THR A 101 -16.11 -19.79 -6.38
N TRP A 102 -16.46 -21.05 -6.63
CA TRP A 102 -15.51 -22.11 -6.91
C TRP A 102 -15.89 -22.88 -8.17
N SER A 103 -14.88 -23.34 -8.91
CA SER A 103 -15.06 -24.26 -10.02
C SER A 103 -15.65 -25.59 -9.55
N GLY A 104 -16.18 -26.39 -10.49
CA GLY A 104 -16.42 -27.81 -10.22
C GLY A 104 -15.10 -28.57 -9.98
N PRO A 105 -15.18 -29.81 -9.45
CA PRO A 105 -14.01 -30.64 -9.19
C PRO A 105 -13.31 -31.04 -10.49
N GLN A 106 -11.99 -30.84 -10.55
CA GLN A 106 -11.11 -31.42 -11.56
C GLN A 106 -10.39 -32.62 -10.95
N ALA A 107 -10.67 -33.84 -11.45
CA ALA A 107 -9.88 -35.01 -11.08
C ALA A 107 -8.46 -34.89 -11.63
N LEU A 108 -7.45 -35.07 -10.76
CA LEU A 108 -6.04 -34.91 -11.13
C LEU A 108 -5.39 -36.21 -11.64
N GLY A 109 -5.97 -37.37 -11.32
CA GLY A 109 -5.39 -38.68 -11.64
C GLY A 109 -4.12 -38.99 -10.85
N LEU A 110 -3.84 -38.24 -9.79
CA LEU A 110 -2.67 -38.41 -8.93
C LEU A 110 -2.91 -39.53 -7.91
N LEU A 111 -1.86 -40.29 -7.60
CA LEU A 111 -1.92 -41.39 -6.64
C LEU A 111 -1.78 -40.88 -5.21
N GLY A 112 -2.54 -41.45 -4.29
CA GLY A 112 -2.43 -41.16 -2.86
C GLY A 112 -3.56 -40.29 -2.31
N ARG A 113 -3.69 -40.31 -0.99
CA ARG A 113 -4.74 -39.66 -0.20
C ARG A 113 -4.18 -38.60 0.74
N GLU A 114 -5.11 -37.82 1.30
CA GLU A 114 -4.85 -36.74 2.25
C GLU A 114 -3.92 -35.65 1.71
N PRO A 115 -4.28 -35.04 0.57
CA PRO A 115 -3.41 -34.10 -0.12
C PRO A 115 -3.14 -32.87 0.76
N TYR A 116 -1.87 -32.49 0.85
CA TYR A 116 -1.48 -31.19 1.40
C TYR A 116 -0.83 -30.35 0.31
N LEU A 117 -1.52 -29.28 -0.09
CA LEU A 117 -1.09 -28.38 -1.14
C LEU A 117 -0.16 -27.30 -0.57
N THR A 118 1.01 -27.16 -1.17
CA THR A 118 1.93 -26.05 -0.90
C THR A 118 2.10 -25.24 -2.17
N ALA A 119 1.92 -23.92 -2.10
CA ALA A 119 2.32 -23.00 -3.17
C ALA A 119 3.56 -22.23 -2.72
N LEU A 120 4.60 -22.23 -3.55
CA LEU A 120 5.82 -21.45 -3.34
C LEU A 120 5.65 -20.00 -3.79
N SER A 121 6.56 -19.14 -3.34
CA SER A 121 6.64 -17.73 -3.72
C SER A 121 6.71 -17.50 -5.24
N ASP A 122 7.25 -18.44 -6.02
CA ASP A 122 7.37 -18.38 -7.47
C ASP A 122 6.19 -19.01 -8.25
N GLY A 123 5.20 -19.56 -7.54
CA GLY A 123 4.04 -20.24 -8.12
C GLY A 123 4.22 -21.74 -8.34
N THR A 124 5.38 -22.34 -8.03
CA THR A 124 5.55 -23.80 -8.02
C THR A 124 4.62 -24.41 -6.97
N LEU A 125 3.95 -25.50 -7.33
CA LEU A 125 3.03 -26.21 -6.45
C LEU A 125 3.59 -27.58 -6.06
N PHE A 126 3.30 -27.99 -4.83
CA PHE A 126 3.52 -29.34 -4.34
C PHE A 126 2.26 -29.93 -3.74
N ILE A 127 2.04 -31.23 -3.94
CA ILE A 127 1.06 -32.00 -3.18
C ILE A 127 1.77 -33.20 -2.55
N THR A 128 1.77 -33.28 -1.22
CA THR A 128 2.24 -34.45 -0.48
C THR A 128 1.07 -35.37 -0.14
N VAL A 129 1.28 -36.68 -0.23
CA VAL A 129 0.26 -37.73 0.00
C VAL A 129 0.91 -39.04 0.44
N HIS A 130 0.08 -39.94 0.98
CA HIS A 130 0.41 -41.36 1.10
C HIS A 130 -0.58 -42.24 0.33
N LEU A 131 -0.10 -43.31 -0.28
CA LEU A 131 -0.90 -44.30 -1.00
C LEU A 131 -1.06 -45.53 -0.11
N LEU A 132 -2.31 -45.88 0.22
CA LEU A 132 -2.61 -47.01 1.09
C LEU A 132 -2.32 -48.36 0.43
N GLU A 133 -1.93 -49.35 1.24
CA GLU A 133 -1.81 -50.76 0.84
C GLU A 133 -3.05 -51.27 0.08
N GLY A 134 -4.25 -50.87 0.51
CA GLY A 134 -5.52 -51.35 -0.05
C GLY A 134 -6.05 -50.57 -1.26
N ASP A 135 -5.39 -49.49 -1.70
CA ASP A 135 -5.84 -48.76 -2.91
C ASP A 135 -5.61 -49.65 -4.14
N LEU A 136 -6.63 -49.79 -5.00
CA LEU A 136 -6.59 -50.59 -6.23
C LEU A 136 -5.42 -50.22 -7.15
N ARG A 137 -4.97 -48.96 -7.11
CA ARG A 137 -3.86 -48.46 -7.92
C ARG A 137 -2.50 -48.67 -7.26
N ASN A 138 -2.44 -49.30 -6.08
CA ASN A 138 -1.20 -49.65 -5.40
C ASN A 138 -0.81 -51.12 -5.66
N PRO A 139 0.14 -51.40 -6.58
CA PRO A 139 0.59 -52.77 -6.84
C PRO A 139 1.53 -53.32 -5.75
N ASP A 140 2.03 -52.48 -4.85
CA ASP A 140 3.16 -52.84 -3.98
C ASP A 140 2.75 -53.55 -2.69
N THR A 141 1.46 -53.58 -2.34
CA THR A 141 0.92 -54.25 -1.14
C THR A 141 1.48 -53.73 0.20
N TYR A 142 1.92 -52.47 0.24
CA TYR A 142 2.22 -51.73 1.47
C TYR A 142 2.06 -50.23 1.25
N THR A 143 1.79 -49.49 2.32
CA THR A 143 1.61 -48.03 2.28
C THR A 143 2.93 -47.29 2.05
N HIS A 144 2.94 -46.28 1.17
CA HIS A 144 4.11 -45.43 0.92
C HIS A 144 3.71 -44.06 0.38
N SER A 145 4.62 -43.07 0.42
CA SER A 145 4.29 -41.68 0.10
C SER A 145 4.75 -41.20 -1.27
N TYR A 146 4.15 -40.10 -1.74
CA TYR A 146 4.51 -39.37 -2.94
C TYR A 146 4.59 -37.86 -2.66
N ILE A 147 5.42 -37.19 -3.45
CA ILE A 147 5.36 -35.74 -3.65
C ILE A 147 5.13 -35.46 -5.13
N HIS A 148 4.02 -34.77 -5.41
CA HIS A 148 3.68 -34.29 -6.74
C HIS A 148 4.11 -32.83 -6.87
N ARG A 149 4.64 -32.43 -8.02
CA ARG A 149 5.14 -31.08 -8.28
C ARG A 149 4.60 -30.53 -9.58
N SER A 150 4.15 -29.28 -9.59
CA SER A 150 3.71 -28.55 -10.79
C SER A 150 4.40 -27.19 -10.90
N ILE A 151 4.70 -26.76 -12.12
CA ILE A 151 5.30 -25.44 -12.44
C ILE A 151 4.44 -24.63 -13.42
N ASP A 152 3.19 -25.06 -13.63
CA ASP A 152 2.27 -24.49 -14.61
C ASP A 152 0.87 -24.28 -14.00
N ASN A 153 0.86 -23.85 -12.73
CA ASN A 153 -0.34 -23.60 -11.93
C ASN A 153 -1.26 -24.82 -11.77
N GLY A 154 -0.68 -26.02 -11.67
CA GLY A 154 -1.42 -27.26 -11.42
C GLY A 154 -2.04 -27.88 -12.67
N GLN A 155 -1.60 -27.50 -13.87
CA GLN A 155 -2.07 -28.09 -15.12
C GLN A 155 -1.41 -29.44 -15.38
N THR A 156 -0.10 -29.54 -15.14
CA THR A 156 0.65 -30.80 -15.25
C THR A 156 1.49 -31.04 -14.00
N TRP A 157 1.75 -32.32 -13.71
CA TRP A 157 2.39 -32.76 -12.47
C TRP A 157 3.50 -33.77 -12.77
N THR A 158 4.67 -33.56 -12.16
CA THR A 158 5.70 -34.59 -12.00
C THR A 158 5.54 -35.26 -10.64
N THR A 159 5.85 -36.55 -10.55
CA THR A 159 5.64 -37.33 -9.32
C THR A 159 6.94 -37.99 -8.89
N LEU A 160 7.29 -37.82 -7.62
CA LEU A 160 8.39 -38.52 -6.97
C LEU A 160 7.83 -39.43 -5.86
N ARG A 161 8.16 -40.72 -5.93
CA ARG A 161 7.87 -41.69 -4.87
C ARG A 161 8.88 -41.57 -3.72
N ILE A 162 8.39 -41.71 -2.49
CA ILE A 162 9.22 -41.79 -1.28
C ILE A 162 9.50 -43.25 -0.94
N GLY A 163 10.76 -43.66 -1.08
CA GLY A 163 11.19 -45.05 -1.04
C GLY A 163 10.89 -45.81 -2.36
N PRO A 164 11.26 -47.09 -2.48
CA PRO A 164 11.90 -47.92 -1.46
C PRO A 164 13.41 -47.65 -1.28
N GLU A 165 14.06 -46.99 -2.24
CA GLU A 165 15.50 -46.71 -2.16
C GLU A 165 15.86 -45.92 -0.91
N GLY A 166 16.81 -46.42 -0.13
CA GLY A 166 17.25 -45.80 1.13
C GLY A 166 16.39 -46.14 2.35
N PHE A 167 15.34 -46.97 2.19
CA PHE A 167 14.46 -47.40 3.29
C PHE A 167 14.44 -48.93 3.44
N PRO A 168 14.02 -49.45 4.61
CA PRO A 168 13.77 -50.87 4.79
C PRO A 168 12.78 -51.44 3.77
N GLU A 169 12.84 -52.75 3.52
CA GLU A 169 11.90 -53.44 2.64
C GLU A 169 10.46 -53.25 3.14
N LYS A 170 9.54 -52.85 2.25
CA LYS A 170 8.14 -52.55 2.56
C LYS A 170 7.94 -51.49 3.66
N ALA A 171 8.90 -50.57 3.82
CA ALA A 171 8.79 -49.48 4.77
C ALA A 171 7.55 -48.61 4.50
N VAL A 172 6.80 -48.33 5.57
CA VAL A 172 5.67 -47.39 5.54
C VAL A 172 6.22 -45.97 5.61
N THR A 173 6.41 -45.35 4.45
CA THR A 173 6.99 -44.00 4.33
C THR A 173 5.95 -42.90 4.42
N HIS A 174 6.31 -41.80 5.08
CA HIS A 174 5.50 -40.60 5.26
C HIS A 174 6.34 -39.35 5.03
N THR A 175 5.65 -38.22 4.85
CA THR A 175 6.26 -36.90 4.74
C THR A 175 5.64 -35.93 5.73
N SER A 176 6.33 -34.81 5.98
CA SER A 176 5.70 -33.61 6.54
C SER A 176 4.52 -33.20 5.66
N ARG A 177 3.53 -32.53 6.26
CA ARG A 177 2.38 -32.01 5.50
C ARG A 177 2.84 -31.02 4.44
N GLN A 178 3.51 -29.94 4.82
CA GLN A 178 4.02 -28.97 3.84
C GLN A 178 5.45 -29.25 3.37
N VAL A 179 5.76 -28.68 2.20
CA VAL A 179 7.13 -28.29 1.84
C VAL A 179 7.37 -26.91 2.45
N LEU A 180 8.41 -26.75 3.26
CA LEU A 180 8.74 -25.46 3.88
C LEU A 180 9.76 -24.71 3.02
N GLU A 181 9.37 -23.54 2.50
CA GLU A 181 10.25 -22.61 1.78
C GLU A 181 11.00 -21.71 2.77
N LEU A 182 12.32 -21.67 2.67
CA LEU A 182 13.18 -20.77 3.44
C LEU A 182 13.39 -19.45 2.68
N PRO A 183 13.78 -18.35 3.36
CA PRO A 183 13.96 -17.04 2.72
C PRO A 183 14.98 -17.00 1.58
N ASP A 184 15.92 -17.93 1.53
CA ASP A 184 16.92 -18.05 0.46
C ASP A 184 16.43 -18.90 -0.72
N GLY A 185 15.19 -19.38 -0.70
CA GLY A 185 14.59 -20.25 -1.71
C GLY A 185 14.87 -21.74 -1.51
N THR A 186 15.60 -22.13 -0.45
CA THR A 186 15.79 -23.54 -0.08
C THR A 186 14.45 -24.15 0.35
N LEU A 187 14.16 -25.37 -0.11
CA LEU A 187 12.98 -26.12 0.30
C LEU A 187 13.35 -27.24 1.28
N LEU A 188 12.55 -27.40 2.32
CA LEU A 188 12.65 -28.50 3.28
C LEU A 188 11.43 -29.42 3.19
N LEU A 189 11.67 -30.73 3.21
CA LEU A 189 10.65 -31.77 3.30
C LEU A 189 11.07 -32.78 4.38
N GLY A 190 10.24 -32.93 5.43
CA GLY A 190 10.42 -33.99 6.39
C GLY A 190 10.02 -35.33 5.78
N VAL A 191 10.83 -36.37 5.94
CA VAL A 191 10.57 -37.71 5.41
C VAL A 191 10.97 -38.76 6.45
N ASP A 192 10.12 -39.74 6.71
CA ASP A 192 10.45 -40.84 7.61
C ASP A 192 9.74 -42.15 7.23
N ALA A 193 10.18 -43.23 7.87
CA ALA A 193 9.47 -44.51 7.87
C ALA A 193 8.95 -44.81 9.28
N VAL A 194 7.72 -45.32 9.39
CA VAL A 194 7.12 -45.73 10.66
C VAL A 194 8.04 -46.74 11.36
N GLY A 195 8.40 -46.47 12.62
CA GLY A 195 9.33 -47.30 13.40
C GLY A 195 10.79 -47.28 12.91
N GLY A 196 11.11 -46.41 11.95
CA GLY A 196 12.43 -46.28 11.33
C GLY A 196 13.04 -44.89 11.49
N GLN A 197 13.94 -44.56 10.57
CA GLN A 197 14.73 -43.34 10.61
C GLN A 197 13.99 -42.14 9.97
N ALA A 198 14.17 -40.96 10.57
CA ALA A 198 13.69 -39.69 10.03
C ALA A 198 14.82 -38.93 9.30
N TYR A 199 14.44 -38.20 8.26
CA TYR A 199 15.30 -37.43 7.37
C TYR A 199 14.69 -36.06 7.09
N LEU A 200 15.55 -35.07 6.84
CA LEU A 200 15.12 -33.75 6.37
C LEU A 200 15.72 -33.50 5.00
N TRP A 201 14.91 -33.70 3.96
CA TRP A 201 15.33 -33.53 2.57
C TRP A 201 15.40 -32.05 2.20
N ARG A 202 16.35 -31.72 1.32
CA ARG A 202 16.59 -30.34 0.87
C ARG A 202 16.56 -30.22 -0.64
N SER A 203 16.00 -29.13 -1.14
CA SER A 203 16.11 -28.75 -2.54
C SER A 203 16.57 -27.31 -2.68
N ASN A 204 17.49 -27.06 -3.60
CA ASN A 204 17.98 -25.73 -3.98
C ASN A 204 17.61 -25.36 -5.43
N ASP A 205 16.77 -26.19 -6.08
CA ASP A 205 16.36 -26.06 -7.48
C ASP A 205 14.84 -26.11 -7.62
N ARG A 206 14.14 -25.54 -6.62
CA ARG A 206 12.68 -25.45 -6.57
C ARG A 206 12.00 -26.82 -6.60
N GLY A 207 12.61 -27.82 -5.96
CA GLY A 207 12.11 -29.18 -5.80
C GLY A 207 12.24 -30.07 -7.03
N ALA A 208 13.06 -29.70 -8.02
CA ALA A 208 13.37 -30.58 -9.14
C ALA A 208 14.24 -31.77 -8.70
N THR A 209 15.18 -31.53 -7.78
CA THR A 209 15.99 -32.57 -7.12
C THR A 209 16.02 -32.37 -5.61
N TRP A 210 16.32 -33.44 -4.88
CA TRP A 210 16.34 -33.46 -3.41
C TRP A 210 17.62 -34.13 -2.90
N ASP A 211 18.37 -33.45 -2.03
CA ASP A 211 19.39 -34.05 -1.17
C ASP A 211 18.68 -34.80 -0.04
N ARG A 212 18.95 -36.11 0.05
CA ARG A 212 18.29 -37.07 0.94
C ARG A 212 19.18 -37.52 2.09
N SER A 213 20.37 -36.93 2.23
CA SER A 213 21.43 -37.43 3.11
C SER A 213 21.28 -37.03 4.58
N GLN A 214 20.56 -35.94 4.89
CA GLN A 214 20.46 -35.45 6.26
C GLN A 214 19.51 -36.31 7.11
N LEU A 215 20.10 -37.10 7.99
CA LEU A 215 19.43 -37.77 9.10
C LEU A 215 18.96 -36.76 10.15
N VAL A 216 17.83 -37.07 10.78
CA VAL A 216 17.29 -36.32 11.91
C VAL A 216 17.41 -37.15 13.18
N ASP A 217 18.04 -36.57 14.19
CA ASP A 217 17.92 -37.03 15.57
C ASP A 217 16.68 -36.37 16.19
N ASN A 218 15.64 -37.18 16.38
CA ASN A 218 14.33 -36.76 16.86
C ASN A 218 14.13 -37.00 18.37
N ASP A 219 15.21 -37.04 19.15
CA ASP A 219 15.17 -37.09 20.62
C ASP A 219 14.45 -38.33 21.17
N GLY A 220 14.68 -39.48 20.53
CA GLY A 220 14.07 -40.74 20.94
C GLY A 220 12.55 -40.75 20.73
N PHE A 221 12.05 -40.16 19.64
CA PHE A 221 10.63 -40.25 19.31
C PHE A 221 10.25 -41.72 19.06
N HIS A 222 9.57 -42.31 20.04
CA HIS A 222 9.04 -43.66 20.06
C HIS A 222 7.54 -43.60 19.80
N ASN A 223 7.14 -43.63 18.54
CA ASN A 223 5.74 -43.77 18.18
C ASN A 223 5.55 -44.99 17.26
N THR A 224 4.38 -45.62 17.36
CA THR A 224 3.88 -46.59 16.38
C THR A 224 3.36 -45.90 15.12
N ALA A 225 3.36 -44.56 15.09
CA ALA A 225 3.11 -43.72 13.93
C ALA A 225 4.35 -42.90 13.52
N SER A 226 4.25 -42.22 12.38
CA SER A 226 5.36 -41.49 11.73
C SER A 226 5.75 -40.18 12.46
N TYR A 227 7.02 -39.77 12.37
CA TYR A 227 7.54 -38.54 13.02
C TYR A 227 7.22 -37.26 12.24
N PHE A 228 7.31 -37.29 10.90
CA PHE A 228 6.87 -36.19 10.05
C PHE A 228 5.47 -36.39 9.51
N GLY A 229 4.93 -37.62 9.57
CA GLY A 229 3.56 -37.94 9.21
C GLY A 229 2.58 -37.06 9.97
N GLU A 230 1.77 -36.32 9.20
CA GLU A 230 0.80 -35.34 9.71
C GLU A 230 1.39 -34.18 10.53
N ALA A 231 2.70 -33.98 10.46
CA ALA A 231 3.39 -32.89 11.14
C ALA A 231 3.47 -31.62 10.27
N HIS A 232 3.47 -30.47 10.94
CA HIS A 232 3.57 -29.14 10.34
C HIS A 232 4.95 -28.54 10.67
N LEU A 233 5.74 -28.23 9.64
CA LEU A 233 7.05 -27.60 9.81
C LEU A 233 6.91 -26.09 9.90
N TRP A 234 7.62 -25.44 10.81
CA TRP A 234 7.60 -23.98 10.94
C TRP A 234 9.00 -23.42 11.08
N ARG A 235 9.22 -22.20 10.57
CA ARG A 235 10.46 -21.44 10.76
C ARG A 235 10.14 -20.16 11.53
N ALA A 236 10.78 -19.97 12.68
CA ALA A 236 10.74 -18.71 13.41
C ALA A 236 11.58 -17.62 12.73
N LYS A 237 11.47 -16.37 13.19
CA LYS A 237 12.20 -15.22 12.64
C LYS A 237 13.72 -15.43 12.68
N SER A 238 14.22 -15.94 13.81
CA SER A 238 15.64 -16.25 14.02
C SER A 238 16.19 -17.37 13.13
N GLY A 239 15.33 -18.12 12.45
CA GLY A 239 15.72 -19.26 11.62
C GLY A 239 15.71 -20.61 12.31
N LYS A 240 15.35 -20.66 13.59
CA LYS A 240 15.00 -21.92 14.26
C LYS A 240 13.86 -22.62 13.53
N LEU A 241 13.91 -23.95 13.51
CA LEU A 241 12.91 -24.79 12.90
C LEU A 241 12.10 -25.50 13.99
N PHE A 242 10.80 -25.66 13.73
CA PHE A 242 9.88 -26.38 14.60
C PHE A 242 9.20 -27.49 13.82
N ASN A 243 9.01 -28.64 14.48
CA ASN A 243 8.15 -29.71 13.99
C ASN A 243 6.97 -29.84 14.96
N ILE A 244 5.76 -29.48 14.50
CA ILE A 244 4.53 -29.57 15.28
C ILE A 244 3.82 -30.85 14.86
N VAL A 245 3.92 -31.88 15.70
CA VAL A 245 3.55 -33.26 15.35
C VAL A 245 2.38 -33.75 16.18
N ARG A 246 1.44 -34.45 15.53
CA ARG A 246 0.38 -35.22 16.20
C ARG A 246 0.98 -36.46 16.83
N VAL A 247 0.66 -36.71 18.10
CA VAL A 247 1.15 -37.88 18.84
C VAL A 247 0.00 -38.72 19.39
N ASN A 248 0.24 -40.01 19.58
CA ASN A 248 -0.66 -40.88 20.32
C ASN A 248 -0.58 -40.55 21.81
N SER A 249 -1.66 -40.04 22.38
CA SER A 249 -1.70 -39.58 23.78
C SER A 249 -1.51 -40.71 24.80
N ALA A 250 -1.74 -41.97 24.44
CA ALA A 250 -1.43 -43.11 25.31
C ALA A 250 0.08 -43.37 25.43
N VAL A 251 0.85 -42.99 24.41
CA VAL A 251 2.32 -43.12 24.39
C VAL A 251 2.98 -41.84 24.92
N TYR A 252 2.40 -40.70 24.58
CA TYR A 252 2.83 -39.37 24.99
C TYR A 252 1.73 -38.67 25.79
N PRO A 253 1.53 -38.96 27.07
CA PRO A 253 0.54 -38.22 27.85
C PRO A 253 1.02 -36.78 28.12
N ILE A 254 0.09 -35.84 28.15
CA ILE A 254 0.32 -34.49 28.68
C ILE A 254 0.73 -34.62 30.16
N PRO A 255 1.87 -34.05 30.59
CA PRO A 255 2.38 -34.24 31.94
C PRO A 255 1.35 -33.94 33.03
N GLY A 256 1.14 -34.91 33.93
CA GLY A 256 0.21 -34.79 35.06
C GLY A 256 -1.28 -34.96 34.72
N ARG A 257 -1.62 -35.39 33.50
CA ARG A 257 -2.99 -35.64 33.07
C ARG A 257 -3.09 -36.95 32.28
N ASP A 258 -3.98 -37.84 32.72
CA ASP A 258 -4.26 -39.07 31.97
C ASP A 258 -5.03 -38.76 30.68
N PRO A 259 -4.72 -39.44 29.56
CA PRO A 259 -5.46 -39.28 28.31
C PRO A 259 -6.90 -39.79 28.47
N PRO A 260 -7.90 -39.10 27.89
CA PRO A 260 -9.29 -39.52 27.96
C PRO A 260 -9.52 -40.81 27.17
N GLU A 261 -10.53 -41.57 27.56
CA GLU A 261 -11.00 -42.71 26.78
C GLU A 261 -11.72 -42.19 25.53
N ALA A 262 -11.16 -42.46 24.36
CA ALA A 262 -11.76 -42.08 23.09
C ALA A 262 -11.49 -43.13 22.02
N ALA A 263 -12.36 -43.20 21.02
CA ALA A 263 -12.17 -44.09 19.88
C ALA A 263 -10.91 -43.69 19.09
N TRP A 264 -10.13 -44.70 18.71
CA TRP A 264 -8.96 -44.60 17.82
C TRP A 264 -7.98 -43.48 18.20
N ASP A 265 -8.03 -42.36 17.49
CA ASP A 265 -7.11 -41.24 17.64
C ASP A 265 -7.73 -39.96 18.19
N HIS A 266 -8.97 -40.03 18.63
CA HIS A 266 -9.74 -38.83 18.94
C HIS A 266 -9.20 -38.09 20.16
N ALA A 267 -8.46 -38.77 21.05
CA ALA A 267 -7.77 -38.20 22.20
C ALA A 267 -6.35 -37.69 21.88
N ASN A 268 -5.85 -37.86 20.65
CA ASN A 268 -4.50 -37.41 20.27
C ASN A 268 -4.36 -35.88 20.42
N HIS A 269 -3.12 -35.42 20.59
CA HIS A 269 -2.79 -34.00 20.76
C HIS A 269 -1.46 -33.67 20.04
N LEU A 270 -1.00 -32.43 20.16
CA LEU A 270 0.20 -31.93 19.48
C LEU A 270 1.38 -31.76 20.44
N ILE A 271 2.58 -32.09 19.93
CA ILE A 271 3.86 -31.75 20.56
C ILE A 271 4.68 -30.91 19.60
N VAL A 272 5.34 -29.88 20.13
CA VAL A 272 6.31 -29.06 19.42
C VAL A 272 7.71 -29.55 19.72
N TYR A 273 8.47 -29.84 18.67
CA TYR A 273 9.91 -30.09 18.74
C TYR A 273 10.67 -28.91 18.12
N GLU A 274 11.76 -28.48 18.76
CA GLU A 274 12.61 -27.36 18.30
C GLU A 274 13.94 -27.88 17.75
N SER A 275 14.41 -27.27 16.66
CA SER A 275 15.77 -27.40 16.14
C SER A 275 16.45 -26.05 16.02
N THR A 276 17.67 -25.98 16.54
CA THR A 276 18.56 -24.80 16.50
C THR A 276 19.78 -25.01 15.59
N ASP A 277 19.91 -26.19 14.99
CA ASP A 277 21.09 -26.64 14.24
C ASP A 277 20.78 -26.98 12.77
N THR A 278 19.85 -26.21 12.18
CA THR A 278 19.34 -26.39 10.82
C THR A 278 18.68 -27.75 10.60
N GLY A 279 17.94 -28.26 11.60
CA GLY A 279 17.13 -29.45 11.49
C GLY A 279 17.91 -30.77 11.58
N ARG A 280 19.10 -30.79 12.18
CA ARG A 280 19.84 -32.03 12.42
C ARG A 280 19.35 -32.71 13.70
N THR A 281 19.12 -31.92 14.74
CA THR A 281 18.52 -32.37 16.00
C THR A 281 17.23 -31.63 16.24
N PHE A 282 16.21 -32.36 16.71
CA PHE A 282 14.93 -31.81 17.14
C PHE A 282 14.65 -32.31 18.56
N ARG A 283 14.52 -31.38 19.52
CA ARG A 283 14.27 -31.70 20.95
C ARG A 283 12.83 -31.36 21.33
N LYS A 284 12.19 -32.17 22.18
CA LYS A 284 10.84 -31.88 22.65
C LYS A 284 10.85 -30.54 23.41
N LEU A 285 10.00 -29.60 22.99
CA LEU A 285 9.87 -28.29 23.61
C LEU A 285 8.65 -28.24 24.54
N ILE A 286 7.45 -28.38 23.99
CA ILE A 286 6.18 -28.27 24.73
C ILE A 286 5.07 -29.12 24.09
N ASP A 287 4.08 -29.51 24.89
CA ASP A 287 2.77 -29.93 24.39
C ASP A 287 1.98 -28.67 23.98
N LEU A 288 1.26 -28.71 22.85
CA LEU A 288 0.54 -27.58 22.27
C LEU A 288 -0.96 -27.89 22.21
N GLY A 289 -1.76 -27.08 22.92
CA GLY A 289 -3.19 -27.33 23.06
C GLY A 289 -3.50 -28.42 24.10
N ASP A 290 -4.60 -29.12 23.90
CA ASP A 290 -5.14 -30.12 24.83
C ASP A 290 -5.43 -31.46 24.12
N TYR A 291 -5.86 -32.47 24.87
CA TYR A 291 -6.33 -33.73 24.28
C TYR A 291 -7.49 -33.48 23.30
N GLY A 292 -7.43 -34.18 22.16
CA GLY A 292 -8.38 -34.04 21.06
C GLY A 292 -8.18 -32.80 20.21
N GLU A 293 -7.18 -31.96 20.47
CA GLU A 293 -6.81 -30.79 19.66
C GLU A 293 -5.59 -31.11 18.79
N MET A 294 -5.80 -31.29 17.48
CA MET A 294 -4.74 -31.72 16.56
C MET A 294 -4.93 -31.24 15.12
N TYR A 295 -4.11 -31.71 14.18
CA TYR A 295 -4.08 -31.27 12.76
C TYR A 295 -3.91 -29.76 12.61
N PRO A 296 -2.76 -29.21 13.02
CA PRO A 296 -2.54 -27.78 13.04
C PRO A 296 -2.33 -27.24 11.62
N SER A 297 -2.72 -25.99 11.42
CA SER A 297 -2.18 -25.14 10.37
C SER A 297 -1.89 -23.76 10.94
N LEU A 298 -0.70 -23.24 10.65
CA LEU A 298 -0.27 -21.92 11.08
C LEU A 298 -0.29 -20.96 9.90
N LEU A 299 -0.77 -19.75 10.13
CA LEU A 299 -0.74 -18.64 9.18
C LEU A 299 -0.11 -17.42 9.85
N ARG A 300 0.88 -16.81 9.20
CA ARG A 300 1.43 -15.51 9.62
C ARG A 300 0.52 -14.40 9.09
N LEU A 301 -0.06 -13.61 10.00
CA LEU A 301 -1.03 -12.56 9.69
C LEU A 301 -0.34 -11.21 9.47
N THR A 302 0.53 -10.85 10.42
CA THR A 302 1.39 -9.66 10.39
C THR A 302 2.79 -10.07 10.82
N ARG A 303 3.71 -9.10 11.00
CA ARG A 303 5.07 -9.39 11.48
C ARG A 303 5.06 -10.15 12.80
N ASP A 304 4.14 -9.84 13.72
CA ASP A 304 4.18 -10.35 15.10
C ASP A 304 2.94 -11.16 15.51
N ARG A 305 2.02 -11.41 14.58
CA ARG A 305 0.75 -12.13 14.85
C ARG A 305 0.59 -13.37 14.00
N LEU A 306 0.14 -14.44 14.64
CA LEU A 306 -0.16 -15.74 14.02
C LEU A 306 -1.62 -16.12 14.23
N LEU A 307 -2.16 -16.87 13.29
CA LEU A 307 -3.38 -17.66 13.46
C LEU A 307 -3.01 -19.14 13.52
N LEU A 308 -3.39 -19.80 14.60
CA LEU A 308 -3.35 -21.26 14.69
C LEU A 308 -4.76 -21.79 14.50
N THR A 309 -4.93 -22.64 13.49
CA THR A 309 -6.15 -23.43 13.29
C THR A 309 -5.86 -24.89 13.63
N PHE A 310 -6.84 -25.56 14.21
CA PHE A 310 -6.72 -26.93 14.65
C PHE A 310 -8.10 -27.60 14.71
N THR A 311 -8.10 -28.92 14.64
CA THR A 311 -9.30 -29.75 14.75
C THR A 311 -9.49 -30.16 16.21
N VAL A 312 -10.73 -30.07 16.68
CA VAL A 312 -11.21 -30.60 17.95
C VAL A 312 -12.02 -31.86 17.67
N ARG A 313 -11.49 -33.02 18.07
CA ARG A 313 -12.11 -34.34 17.83
C ARG A 313 -12.77 -34.98 19.04
N ALA A 314 -12.38 -34.57 20.25
CA ALA A 314 -12.93 -35.06 21.50
C ALA A 314 -12.81 -33.99 22.60
N GLU A 315 -13.36 -34.30 23.78
CA GLU A 315 -13.30 -33.52 25.03
C GLU A 315 -14.04 -32.18 25.02
N LYS A 316 -13.85 -31.36 23.98
CA LYS A 316 -14.35 -29.97 23.93
C LYS A 316 -15.42 -29.81 22.87
N ILE A 317 -16.67 -29.66 23.31
CA ILE A 317 -17.82 -29.42 22.45
C ILE A 317 -17.92 -27.90 22.15
N PRO A 318 -18.22 -27.47 20.92
CA PRO A 318 -18.49 -28.30 19.75
C PRO A 318 -17.22 -28.89 19.14
N LEU A 319 -17.38 -30.07 18.54
CA LEU A 319 -16.35 -30.69 17.71
C LEU A 319 -16.18 -29.89 16.41
N GLY A 320 -15.03 -30.02 15.77
CA GLY A 320 -14.78 -29.40 14.47
C GLY A 320 -13.53 -28.54 14.41
N VAL A 321 -13.45 -27.64 13.44
CA VAL A 321 -12.30 -26.74 13.28
C VAL A 321 -12.44 -25.52 14.16
N GLN A 322 -11.38 -25.19 14.89
CA GLN A 322 -11.31 -24.01 15.73
C GLN A 322 -9.99 -23.25 15.50
N ALA A 323 -9.95 -22.00 15.93
CA ALA A 323 -8.76 -21.17 15.81
C ALA A 323 -8.48 -20.34 17.06
N VAL A 324 -7.21 -20.02 17.27
CA VAL A 324 -6.74 -19.08 18.29
C VAL A 324 -5.70 -18.15 17.69
N LEU A 325 -5.67 -16.92 18.21
CA LEU A 325 -4.64 -15.95 17.88
C LEU A 325 -3.39 -16.18 18.74
N GLY A 326 -2.24 -15.94 18.14
CA GLY A 326 -0.95 -16.03 18.82
C GLY A 326 -0.03 -14.89 18.46
N SER A 327 1.07 -14.81 19.20
CA SER A 327 2.16 -13.88 18.94
C SER A 327 3.39 -14.64 18.47
N GLU A 328 4.03 -14.15 17.41
CA GLU A 328 5.32 -14.67 16.96
C GLU A 328 6.46 -13.88 17.60
N THR A 329 7.28 -14.57 18.39
CA THR A 329 8.50 -14.00 18.97
C THR A 329 9.67 -14.15 18.00
N GLU A 330 10.84 -13.62 18.36
CA GLU A 330 12.04 -13.80 17.54
C GLU A 330 12.39 -15.30 17.36
N ASP A 331 12.25 -16.07 18.44
CA ASP A 331 12.68 -17.46 18.50
C ASP A 331 11.55 -18.49 18.44
N GLY A 332 10.28 -18.11 18.34
CA GLY A 332 9.17 -19.06 18.37
C GLY A 332 7.80 -18.40 18.35
N PHE A 333 6.83 -19.02 19.02
CA PHE A 333 5.44 -18.55 19.07
C PHE A 333 4.79 -18.82 20.42
N VAL A 334 3.75 -18.05 20.72
CA VAL A 334 2.92 -18.21 21.92
C VAL A 334 1.45 -18.16 21.53
N PHE A 335 0.65 -19.11 22.03
CA PHE A 335 -0.79 -19.17 21.86
C PHE A 335 -1.47 -19.32 23.22
N ASP A 336 -2.57 -18.61 23.43
CA ASP A 336 -3.45 -18.78 24.60
C ASP A 336 -4.74 -19.47 24.17
N PHE A 337 -4.88 -20.75 24.53
CA PHE A 337 -6.05 -21.55 24.16
C PHE A 337 -7.28 -21.29 25.04
N SER A 338 -7.15 -20.45 26.07
CA SER A 338 -8.22 -20.18 27.03
C SER A 338 -9.14 -19.01 26.64
N ARG A 339 -8.73 -18.19 25.67
CA ARG A 339 -9.39 -16.92 25.28
C ARG A 339 -9.42 -16.75 23.76
N ASP A 340 -10.27 -15.84 23.29
CA ASP A 340 -10.36 -15.42 21.88
C ASP A 340 -10.41 -16.61 20.89
N ARG A 341 -11.18 -17.64 21.25
CA ARG A 341 -11.20 -18.92 20.54
C ARG A 341 -12.35 -18.97 19.54
N PHE A 342 -12.01 -18.98 18.26
CA PHE A 342 -12.96 -18.99 17.15
C PHE A 342 -13.45 -20.42 16.88
N VAL A 343 -14.77 -20.61 16.84
CA VAL A 343 -15.40 -21.87 16.44
C VAL A 343 -15.72 -21.79 14.95
N LEU A 344 -14.78 -22.27 14.13
CA LEU A 344 -14.88 -22.16 12.67
C LEU A 344 -15.82 -23.21 12.08
N GLU A 345 -15.88 -24.41 12.64
CA GLU A 345 -16.85 -25.45 12.26
C GLU A 345 -17.39 -26.15 13.51
N GLU A 346 -18.70 -26.38 13.53
CA GLU A 346 -19.44 -27.02 14.63
C GLU A 346 -20.61 -27.89 14.15
N LYS A 347 -20.58 -28.30 12.88
CA LYS A 347 -21.64 -29.07 12.23
C LYS A 347 -21.55 -30.57 12.55
N THR A 348 -20.37 -31.05 12.93
CA THR A 348 -20.15 -32.43 13.38
C THR A 348 -20.95 -32.71 14.65
N PRO A 349 -21.89 -33.68 14.65
CA PRO A 349 -22.68 -33.99 15.84
C PRO A 349 -21.81 -34.45 17.02
N PRO A 350 -22.13 -34.04 18.26
CA PRO A 350 -21.32 -34.32 19.44
C PRO A 350 -21.26 -35.81 19.83
N ASP A 351 -22.23 -36.60 19.38
CA ASP A 351 -22.36 -38.03 19.64
C ASP A 351 -21.77 -38.91 18.51
N GLN A 352 -21.22 -38.28 17.47
CA GLN A 352 -20.56 -38.97 16.38
C GLN A 352 -19.04 -38.85 16.48
N ASP A 353 -18.35 -39.88 16.01
CA ASP A 353 -16.93 -39.81 15.78
C ASP A 353 -16.62 -38.69 14.77
N SER A 354 -15.79 -37.72 15.19
CA SER A 354 -15.31 -36.62 14.33
C SER A 354 -14.46 -37.14 13.19
N GLY A 355 -15.14 -37.60 12.14
CA GLY A 355 -14.57 -37.86 10.84
C GLY A 355 -14.32 -36.57 10.04
N GLY A 356 -14.43 -35.38 10.63
CA GLY A 356 -14.17 -34.06 10.02
C GLY A 356 -12.85 -33.43 10.47
N GLY A 357 -12.68 -32.13 10.20
CA GLY A 357 -11.55 -31.29 10.59
C GLY A 357 -10.72 -30.74 9.43
N PHE A 358 -9.42 -30.58 9.70
CA PHE A 358 -8.37 -30.14 8.76
C PHE A 358 -8.61 -28.71 8.29
N GLY A 359 -8.14 -27.72 9.07
CA GLY A 359 -8.48 -26.30 8.91
C GLY A 359 -7.45 -25.39 8.23
N PRO A 360 -6.75 -25.75 7.14
CA PRO A 360 -5.76 -24.86 6.55
C PRO A 360 -6.40 -23.54 6.13
N SER A 361 -5.68 -22.46 6.44
CA SER A 361 -6.17 -21.10 6.35
C SER A 361 -5.19 -20.21 5.61
N LEU A 362 -5.72 -19.27 4.84
CA LEU A 362 -4.95 -18.23 4.18
C LEU A 362 -5.68 -16.89 4.26
N ARG A 363 -4.94 -15.80 4.01
CA ARG A 363 -5.51 -14.46 3.85
C ARG A 363 -5.74 -14.21 2.36
N ALA A 364 -6.99 -14.01 1.97
CA ALA A 364 -7.34 -13.70 0.58
C ALA A 364 -7.07 -12.23 0.25
N GLY A 365 -7.06 -11.89 -1.05
CA GLY A 365 -6.74 -10.55 -1.54
C GLY A 365 -7.71 -9.44 -1.09
N ASP A 366 -8.93 -9.79 -0.67
CA ASP A 366 -9.90 -8.86 -0.08
C ASP A 366 -9.72 -8.68 1.43
N GLY A 367 -8.64 -9.22 2.00
CA GLY A 367 -8.26 -9.08 3.41
C GLY A 367 -8.90 -10.08 4.37
N LYS A 368 -9.88 -10.87 3.92
CA LYS A 368 -10.54 -11.90 4.75
C LYS A 368 -9.68 -13.14 4.92
N ILE A 369 -9.92 -13.87 6.00
CA ILE A 369 -9.41 -15.22 6.18
C ILE A 369 -10.34 -16.20 5.49
N VAL A 370 -9.74 -17.14 4.77
CA VAL A 370 -10.42 -18.25 4.11
C VAL A 370 -9.88 -19.53 4.74
N THR A 371 -10.75 -20.26 5.44
CA THR A 371 -10.41 -21.53 6.08
C THR A 371 -11.18 -22.66 5.39
N ALA A 372 -10.47 -23.60 4.80
CA ALA A 372 -11.06 -24.82 4.25
C ALA A 372 -11.14 -25.89 5.34
N TYR A 373 -12.21 -26.67 5.37
CA TYR A 373 -12.35 -27.79 6.29
C TYR A 373 -13.35 -28.83 5.78
N SER A 374 -13.34 -29.99 6.43
CA SER A 374 -14.37 -31.01 6.26
C SER A 374 -15.13 -31.23 7.56
N TYR A 375 -16.37 -31.72 7.49
CA TYR A 375 -17.15 -32.11 8.66
C TYR A 375 -17.94 -33.39 8.39
N ARG A 376 -18.31 -34.12 9.45
CA ARG A 376 -19.22 -35.27 9.33
C ARG A 376 -20.65 -34.76 9.44
N GLY A 377 -21.44 -34.95 8.38
CA GLY A 377 -22.84 -34.53 8.36
C GLY A 377 -23.74 -35.49 9.14
N ALA A 378 -24.97 -35.05 9.45
CA ALA A 378 -25.99 -35.90 10.05
C ALA A 378 -26.40 -37.09 9.15
N ASP A 379 -26.08 -37.01 7.85
CA ASP A 379 -26.22 -38.09 6.87
C ASP A 379 -25.12 -39.17 6.98
N GLY A 380 -24.14 -38.97 7.85
CA GLY A 380 -23.01 -39.88 8.04
C GLY A 380 -21.92 -39.74 6.97
N LEU A 381 -22.01 -38.76 6.06
CA LEU A 381 -21.01 -38.51 5.01
C LEU A 381 -20.07 -37.36 5.39
N SER A 382 -18.87 -37.34 4.80
CA SER A 382 -17.99 -36.17 4.90
C SER A 382 -18.48 -35.06 3.97
N HIS A 383 -18.33 -33.80 4.37
CA HIS A 383 -18.64 -32.64 3.52
C HIS A 383 -17.49 -31.66 3.57
N VAL A 384 -17.10 -31.09 2.43
CA VAL A 384 -16.08 -30.03 2.36
C VAL A 384 -16.76 -28.67 2.31
N GLU A 385 -16.22 -27.72 3.07
CA GLU A 385 -16.70 -26.35 3.10
C GLU A 385 -15.52 -25.38 3.27
N VAL A 386 -15.72 -24.17 2.76
CA VAL A 386 -14.86 -23.03 3.01
C VAL A 386 -15.64 -22.01 3.82
N VAL A 387 -15.07 -21.53 4.93
CA VAL A 387 -15.57 -20.33 5.62
C VAL A 387 -14.67 -19.14 5.31
N ARG A 388 -15.30 -18.03 4.92
CA ARG A 388 -14.66 -16.72 4.75
C ARG A 388 -15.11 -15.82 5.88
N TRP A 389 -14.16 -15.17 6.53
CA TRP A 389 -14.47 -14.35 7.70
C TRP A 389 -13.46 -13.21 7.86
N PRO A 390 -13.90 -12.05 8.37
CA PRO A 390 -12.99 -10.99 8.75
C PRO A 390 -12.28 -11.43 10.03
N LEU A 391 -10.95 -11.44 10.00
CA LEU A 391 -10.20 -11.53 11.24
C LEU A 391 -9.96 -10.11 11.73
N ALA A 392 -10.57 -9.77 12.86
CA ALA A 392 -10.31 -8.53 13.57
C ALA A 392 -8.86 -8.59 14.09
N GLU A 393 -7.91 -8.21 13.22
CA GLU A 393 -6.48 -8.35 13.49
C GLU A 393 -6.01 -7.40 14.61
N ASP A 394 -6.78 -6.35 14.92
CA ASP A 394 -6.65 -5.45 16.08
C ASP A 394 -8.00 -4.73 16.32
N ASP A 395 -8.06 -3.78 17.26
CA ASP A 395 -9.13 -2.77 17.49
C ASP A 395 -9.49 -1.93 16.21
N SER A 396 -9.02 -2.36 15.03
CA SER A 396 -9.02 -1.68 13.72
C SER A 396 -10.23 -1.95 12.84
N ASP A 397 -11.13 -2.85 13.24
CA ASP A 397 -12.42 -3.08 12.53
C ASP A 397 -13.49 -2.08 12.99
N VAL A 398 -13.26 -1.38 14.10
CA VAL A 398 -13.90 -0.09 14.34
C VAL A 398 -13.36 0.89 13.30
N PRO A 399 -14.21 1.58 12.52
CA PRO A 399 -13.74 2.48 11.48
C PRO A 399 -12.69 3.48 11.97
N LEU A 400 -11.75 3.86 11.11
CA LEU A 400 -10.89 5.01 11.37
C LEU A 400 -11.76 6.28 11.37
N PRO A 401 -11.38 7.34 12.09
CA PRO A 401 -12.15 8.58 12.08
C PRO A 401 -12.21 9.18 10.67
N PRO A 402 -13.30 9.88 10.31
CA PRO A 402 -13.29 10.75 9.14
C PRO A 402 -12.23 11.85 9.32
N SER A 403 -11.88 12.53 8.23
CA SER A 403 -10.87 13.58 8.23
C SER A 403 -11.40 14.87 7.62
N ASN A 404 -10.62 15.95 7.67
CA ASN A 404 -10.98 17.24 7.06
C ASN A 404 -12.36 17.79 7.47
N LEU A 405 -12.78 17.52 8.72
CA LEU A 405 -14.02 18.08 9.25
C LEU A 405 -13.93 19.61 9.31
N SER A 406 -14.94 20.26 8.74
CA SER A 406 -15.13 21.70 8.75
C SER A 406 -16.58 22.04 9.07
N ALA A 407 -16.79 23.20 9.68
CA ALA A 407 -18.09 23.76 9.99
C ALA A 407 -18.17 25.19 9.42
N SER A 408 -19.31 25.59 8.90
CA SER A 408 -19.53 26.93 8.35
C SER A 408 -20.95 27.41 8.67
N SER A 409 -21.09 28.69 8.99
CA SER A 409 -22.39 29.30 9.26
C SER A 409 -23.19 29.46 7.97
N GLU A 410 -24.48 29.20 8.03
CA GLU A 410 -25.47 29.47 6.99
C GLU A 410 -26.53 30.45 7.52
N ASP A 411 -27.36 31.00 6.63
CA ASP A 411 -28.44 31.91 7.02
C ASP A 411 -29.40 31.27 8.05
N ALA A 412 -30.11 32.11 8.80
CA ALA A 412 -31.14 31.70 9.75
C ALA A 412 -30.67 30.70 10.83
N GLY A 413 -29.39 30.77 11.22
CA GLY A 413 -28.82 30.00 12.33
C GLY A 413 -28.51 28.54 11.98
N HIS A 414 -28.49 28.18 10.70
CA HIS A 414 -28.05 26.88 10.23
C HIS A 414 -26.51 26.79 10.23
N ILE A 415 -25.98 25.57 10.38
CA ILE A 415 -24.54 25.30 10.25
C ILE A 415 -24.37 24.14 9.29
N ARG A 416 -23.52 24.33 8.28
CA ARG A 416 -23.10 23.29 7.35
C ARG A 416 -21.81 22.64 7.80
N LEU A 417 -21.83 21.32 7.87
CA LEU A 417 -20.68 20.46 8.14
C LEU A 417 -20.25 19.79 6.84
N HIS A 418 -18.94 19.71 6.62
CA HIS A 418 -18.34 18.95 5.54
C HIS A 418 -17.12 18.19 6.06
N TRP A 419 -16.95 16.93 5.62
CA TRP A 419 -15.83 16.08 6.01
C TRP A 419 -15.40 15.18 4.86
N GLN A 420 -14.14 14.74 4.90
CA GLN A 420 -13.68 13.64 4.08
C GLN A 420 -14.06 12.30 4.74
N ILE A 421 -14.64 11.40 3.95
CA ILE A 421 -15.03 10.06 4.40
C ILE A 421 -13.86 9.31 5.04
N SER A 422 -14.18 8.46 6.01
CA SER A 422 -13.19 7.61 6.66
C SER A 422 -12.54 6.63 5.67
N PRO A 423 -11.24 6.37 5.82
CA PRO A 423 -10.49 5.43 4.98
C PRO A 423 -10.89 3.97 5.21
N SER A 424 -11.68 3.65 6.24
CA SER A 424 -12.08 2.28 6.53
C SER A 424 -13.12 1.75 5.54
N THR A 425 -12.98 0.48 5.17
CA THR A 425 -14.00 -0.25 4.42
C THR A 425 -15.12 -0.73 5.34
N GLY A 426 -16.32 -0.94 4.81
CA GLY A 426 -17.44 -1.52 5.58
C GLY A 426 -18.15 -0.54 6.52
N ILE A 427 -17.90 0.77 6.41
CA ILE A 427 -18.67 1.80 7.12
C ILE A 427 -20.13 1.72 6.67
N THR A 428 -21.05 1.79 7.63
CA THR A 428 -22.50 1.77 7.38
C THR A 428 -23.11 3.17 7.45
N HIS A 429 -22.63 4.01 8.38
CA HIS A 429 -23.13 5.37 8.59
C HIS A 429 -22.12 6.26 9.33
N TYR A 430 -22.37 7.58 9.33
CA TYR A 430 -21.71 8.55 10.18
C TYR A 430 -22.70 9.09 11.21
N ASN A 431 -22.29 9.12 12.48
CA ASN A 431 -23.03 9.77 13.55
C ASN A 431 -22.47 11.17 13.79
N ILE A 432 -23.36 12.14 13.94
CA ILE A 432 -23.01 13.54 14.13
C ILE A 432 -23.35 13.93 15.56
N TYR A 433 -22.35 14.48 16.25
CA TYR A 433 -22.42 14.94 17.63
C TYR A 433 -22.12 16.42 17.69
N ARG A 434 -22.55 17.06 18.77
CA ARG A 434 -22.22 18.45 19.06
C ARG A 434 -22.07 18.70 20.54
N ASP A 435 -21.59 19.88 20.88
CA ASP A 435 -21.72 20.43 22.22
C ASP A 435 -23.11 21.06 22.46
N THR A 436 -23.35 21.47 23.70
CA THR A 436 -24.53 22.25 24.08
C THR A 436 -24.21 23.76 24.16
N GLY A 437 -23.22 24.25 23.41
CA GLY A 437 -22.63 25.59 23.56
C GLY A 437 -21.62 25.71 24.72
N ALA A 438 -21.18 24.58 25.27
CA ALA A 438 -20.23 24.50 26.39
C ALA A 438 -18.77 24.32 25.93
N GLY A 439 -18.49 24.24 24.62
CA GLY A 439 -17.15 24.03 24.05
C GLY A 439 -16.65 22.58 24.09
N THR A 440 -17.42 21.66 24.67
CA THR A 440 -17.11 20.22 24.75
C THR A 440 -18.23 19.40 24.14
N VAL A 441 -17.90 18.55 23.17
CA VAL A 441 -18.87 17.70 22.46
C VAL A 441 -19.45 16.65 23.42
N ASP A 442 -20.78 16.52 23.42
CA ASP A 442 -21.49 15.47 24.15
C ASP A 442 -21.73 14.27 23.23
N TYR A 443 -20.91 13.23 23.37
CA TYR A 443 -21.01 11.99 22.60
C TYR A 443 -22.15 11.07 23.05
N SER A 444 -22.87 11.39 24.12
CA SER A 444 -24.09 10.68 24.50
C SER A 444 -25.32 11.16 23.71
N MET A 445 -25.23 12.37 23.13
CA MET A 445 -26.33 13.02 22.43
C MET A 445 -26.04 13.18 20.93
N ARG A 446 -26.48 12.20 20.14
CA ARG A 446 -26.41 12.25 18.67
C ARG A 446 -27.48 13.18 18.10
N ILE A 447 -27.10 14.11 17.23
CA ILE A 447 -28.06 15.00 16.54
C ILE A 447 -28.54 14.44 15.20
N ALA A 448 -27.73 13.61 14.54
CA ALA A 448 -28.10 12.96 13.29
C ALA A 448 -27.26 11.69 13.05
N SER A 449 -27.77 10.81 12.19
CA SER A 449 -27.05 9.68 11.63
C SER A 449 -27.29 9.67 10.13
N VAL A 450 -26.22 9.70 9.32
CA VAL A 450 -26.29 9.81 7.86
C VAL A 450 -25.62 8.60 7.19
N PRO A 451 -26.08 8.15 6.01
CA PRO A 451 -25.46 7.03 5.29
C PRO A 451 -23.95 7.24 5.01
N ALA A 452 -23.19 6.15 4.89
CA ALA A 452 -21.74 6.19 4.65
C ALA A 452 -21.32 6.92 3.35
N SER A 453 -22.23 7.11 2.39
CA SER A 453 -21.97 7.87 1.17
C SER A 453 -22.08 9.39 1.34
N VAL A 454 -22.51 9.87 2.52
CA VAL A 454 -22.71 11.30 2.80
C VAL A 454 -21.44 11.89 3.43
N CYS A 455 -21.03 13.05 2.92
CA CYS A 455 -19.88 13.83 3.39
C CYS A 455 -20.25 15.28 3.75
N ASP A 456 -21.54 15.63 3.69
CA ASP A 456 -22.07 16.96 3.94
C ASP A 456 -23.37 16.88 4.75
N PHE A 457 -23.57 17.80 5.69
CA PHE A 457 -24.79 17.88 6.50
C PHE A 457 -25.08 19.31 6.96
N SER A 458 -26.29 19.81 6.69
CA SER A 458 -26.78 21.06 7.28
C SER A 458 -27.68 20.77 8.48
N THR A 459 -27.43 21.46 9.60
CA THR A 459 -28.18 21.28 10.84
C THR A 459 -29.57 21.91 10.76
N GLY A 460 -30.42 21.66 11.77
CA GLY A 460 -31.52 22.58 12.06
C GLY A 460 -31.01 23.92 12.60
N PRO A 461 -31.88 24.94 12.72
CA PRO A 461 -31.47 26.26 13.21
C PRO A 461 -31.10 26.19 14.70
N PHE A 462 -30.01 26.86 15.07
CA PHE A 462 -29.56 26.98 16.45
C PHE A 462 -29.75 28.40 17.01
N THR A 463 -29.45 28.55 18.31
CA THR A 463 -29.49 29.86 18.96
C THR A 463 -28.45 30.77 18.33
N LEU A 464 -28.91 31.92 17.82
CA LEU A 464 -28.05 32.90 17.15
C LEU A 464 -26.98 33.44 18.10
N SER A 465 -25.81 33.75 17.53
CA SER A 465 -24.62 34.27 18.20
C SER A 465 -23.92 33.30 19.17
N GLU A 466 -24.39 32.05 19.25
CA GLU A 466 -23.71 30.99 19.99
C GLU A 466 -22.76 30.19 19.07
N SER A 467 -21.62 29.80 19.62
CA SER A 467 -20.66 28.92 18.94
C SER A 467 -20.95 27.46 19.29
N TYR A 468 -21.05 26.62 18.27
CA TYR A 468 -21.27 25.19 18.43
C TYR A 468 -20.08 24.41 17.92
N ARG A 469 -19.68 23.39 18.66
CA ARG A 469 -18.59 22.47 18.32
C ARG A 469 -19.17 21.14 17.89
N PHE A 470 -18.67 20.59 16.79
CA PHE A 470 -19.16 19.36 16.18
C PHE A 470 -18.07 18.31 16.11
N ALA A 471 -18.48 17.05 16.21
CA ALA A 471 -17.66 15.89 15.89
C ALA A 471 -18.47 14.89 15.06
N ILE A 472 -17.78 14.13 14.21
CA ILE A 472 -18.39 13.13 13.35
C ILE A 472 -17.66 11.82 13.56
N ARG A 473 -18.41 10.75 13.81
CA ARG A 473 -17.86 9.41 14.02
C ARG A 473 -18.35 8.43 12.98
N ALA A 474 -17.41 7.66 12.43
CA ALA A 474 -17.69 6.57 11.51
C ALA A 474 -18.14 5.32 12.26
N ALA A 475 -19.18 4.65 11.77
CA ALA A 475 -19.70 3.42 12.38
C ALA A 475 -19.85 2.30 11.35
N GLY A 476 -19.40 1.11 11.71
CA GLY A 476 -19.48 -0.11 10.90
C GLY A 476 -20.11 -1.28 11.68
N PRO A 477 -20.15 -2.48 11.09
CA PRO A 477 -20.69 -3.69 11.73
C PRO A 477 -20.03 -4.04 13.06
N PHE A 478 -18.78 -3.61 13.26
CA PHE A 478 -17.97 -3.91 14.44
C PHE A 478 -18.00 -2.80 15.50
N GLY A 479 -18.71 -1.70 15.26
CA GLY A 479 -18.86 -0.59 16.21
C GLY A 479 -18.64 0.79 15.60
N GLU A 480 -18.77 1.80 16.47
CA GLU A 480 -18.50 3.21 16.17
C GLU A 480 -17.12 3.60 16.70
N GLU A 481 -16.42 4.41 15.92
CA GLU A 481 -15.12 4.98 16.32
C GLU A 481 -15.25 6.00 17.45
N VAL A 482 -14.21 6.12 18.30
CA VAL A 482 -14.27 6.88 19.56
C VAL A 482 -13.34 8.09 19.62
N ASN A 483 -12.86 8.58 18.48
CA ASN A 483 -12.05 9.78 18.40
C ASN A 483 -12.79 10.99 19.01
N THR A 484 -12.02 11.87 19.65
CA THR A 484 -12.52 13.12 20.24
C THR A 484 -11.78 14.36 19.75
N SER A 485 -10.77 14.20 18.90
CA SER A 485 -9.89 15.27 18.43
C SER A 485 -10.35 15.88 17.11
N VAL A 486 -11.00 15.11 16.24
CA VAL A 486 -11.56 15.58 14.96
C VAL A 486 -12.83 16.38 15.25
N ALA A 487 -12.65 17.67 15.47
CA ALA A 487 -13.72 18.60 15.78
C ALA A 487 -13.54 19.94 15.06
N ALA A 488 -14.66 20.52 14.65
CA ALA A 488 -14.75 21.86 14.07
C ALA A 488 -15.89 22.66 14.72
N SER A 489 -15.77 23.97 14.75
CA SER A 489 -16.76 24.86 15.36
C SER A 489 -17.18 25.97 14.41
N ALA A 490 -18.44 26.39 14.51
CA ALA A 490 -18.96 27.57 13.83
C ALA A 490 -20.00 28.28 14.72
N THR A 491 -20.11 29.59 14.54
CA THR A 491 -21.14 30.41 15.21
C THR A 491 -22.41 30.43 14.38
N ALA A 492 -23.57 30.16 14.99
CA ALA A 492 -24.85 30.27 14.32
C ALA A 492 -25.20 31.75 14.09
N GLN A 493 -25.34 32.18 12.83
CA GLN A 493 -25.57 33.58 12.47
C GLN A 493 -26.91 33.75 11.75
N SER A 494 -27.52 34.94 11.88
CA SER A 494 -28.73 35.24 11.11
C SER A 494 -28.40 35.41 9.62
N HIS A 495 -27.26 36.06 9.34
CA HIS A 495 -26.66 36.23 8.03
C HIS A 495 -25.13 36.17 8.19
N PRO A 496 -24.45 35.17 7.62
CA PRO A 496 -22.99 35.10 7.66
C PRO A 496 -22.30 36.24 6.92
N SER A 497 -21.06 36.52 7.30
CA SER A 497 -20.21 37.52 6.63
C SER A 497 -20.11 37.21 5.13
N ALA A 498 -20.21 38.24 4.28
CA ALA A 498 -20.06 38.09 2.83
C ALA A 498 -18.63 37.68 2.40
N ILE A 499 -17.67 37.82 3.31
CA ILE A 499 -16.29 37.41 3.16
C ILE A 499 -15.86 36.55 4.35
N THR A 500 -15.41 35.32 4.08
CA THR A 500 -14.96 34.38 5.12
C THR A 500 -13.74 33.60 4.64
N ALA A 501 -12.99 33.03 5.58
CA ALA A 501 -11.88 32.14 5.29
C ALA A 501 -11.94 30.88 6.15
N ALA A 502 -11.42 29.77 5.63
CA ALA A 502 -11.35 28.50 6.33
C ALA A 502 -9.92 27.97 6.38
N ILE A 503 -9.52 27.45 7.54
CA ILE A 503 -8.25 26.72 7.69
C ILE A 503 -8.34 25.41 6.89
N LYS A 504 -7.33 25.16 6.05
CA LYS A 504 -7.19 23.94 5.24
C LYS A 504 -6.07 23.05 5.76
N THR A 505 -4.98 23.65 6.20
CA THR A 505 -3.83 22.95 6.78
C THR A 505 -3.44 23.63 8.08
N PRO A 506 -3.21 22.86 9.16
CA PRO A 506 -3.54 21.44 9.32
C PRO A 506 -5.06 21.19 9.34
N ALA A 507 -5.46 20.00 8.92
CA ALA A 507 -6.83 19.54 9.04
C ALA A 507 -7.25 19.35 10.51
N ALA A 508 -8.56 19.42 10.78
CA ALA A 508 -9.10 19.17 12.12
C ALA A 508 -8.66 17.79 12.67
N GLY A 509 -8.29 17.77 13.95
CA GLY A 509 -7.87 16.59 14.70
C GLY A 509 -6.41 16.19 14.54
N LYS A 510 -5.62 16.86 13.68
CA LYS A 510 -4.19 16.57 13.51
C LYS A 510 -3.39 16.98 14.74
N ARG A 511 -2.46 16.11 15.11
CA ARG A 511 -1.40 16.39 16.09
C ARG A 511 -0.21 17.01 15.38
N ILE A 512 0.25 18.17 15.84
CA ILE A 512 1.29 18.95 15.20
C ILE A 512 2.48 19.18 16.14
N TRP A 513 3.67 19.28 15.55
CA TRP A 513 4.88 19.67 16.26
C TRP A 513 5.86 20.41 15.35
N GLY A 514 6.80 21.13 15.97
CA GLY A 514 7.92 21.77 15.28
C GLY A 514 7.91 23.30 15.33
N ASN A 515 8.99 23.90 14.83
CA ASN A 515 9.21 25.34 14.88
C ASN A 515 8.85 26.07 13.57
N ARG A 516 8.25 25.35 12.61
CA ARG A 516 7.90 25.83 11.26
C ARG A 516 6.59 25.22 10.75
N VAL A 517 5.62 24.94 11.63
CA VAL A 517 4.35 24.34 11.22
C VAL A 517 3.62 25.25 10.24
N THR A 518 3.36 24.73 9.05
CA THR A 518 2.67 25.46 7.99
C THR A 518 1.16 25.50 8.25
N ILE A 519 0.60 26.71 8.21
CA ILE A 519 -0.83 26.97 8.33
C ILE A 519 -1.33 27.61 7.04
N ILE A 520 -2.35 27.01 6.42
CA ILE A 520 -2.93 27.48 5.15
C ILE A 520 -4.43 27.74 5.36
N ALA A 521 -4.90 28.87 4.84
CA ALA A 521 -6.33 29.16 4.71
C ALA A 521 -6.70 29.45 3.26
N GLU A 522 -7.97 29.26 2.96
CA GLU A 522 -8.56 29.63 1.67
C GLU A 522 -9.81 30.48 1.90
N PRO A 523 -10.16 31.40 0.96
CA PRO A 523 -11.44 32.08 0.97
C PRO A 523 -12.58 31.04 0.93
N ALA A 524 -13.51 31.11 1.88
CA ALA A 524 -14.64 30.18 1.97
C ALA A 524 -15.95 30.79 1.41
N ALA A 525 -16.10 32.11 1.49
CA ALA A 525 -17.17 32.86 0.86
C ALA A 525 -16.67 34.23 0.38
N GLY A 526 -17.36 34.78 -0.61
CA GLY A 526 -17.02 36.07 -1.23
C GLY A 526 -16.10 35.97 -2.44
N GLN A 527 -16.00 37.06 -3.21
CA GLN A 527 -15.09 37.14 -4.35
C GLN A 527 -13.66 37.35 -3.88
N ALA A 528 -12.72 36.50 -4.30
CA ALA A 528 -11.31 36.60 -3.94
C ALA A 528 -10.70 37.99 -4.17
N ALA A 529 -11.14 38.70 -5.21
CA ALA A 529 -10.70 40.07 -5.52
C ALA A 529 -11.05 41.12 -4.46
N LYS A 530 -12.05 40.86 -3.60
CA LYS A 530 -12.44 41.75 -2.49
C LYS A 530 -11.62 41.53 -1.23
N LEU A 531 -10.92 40.40 -1.12
CA LEU A 531 -10.16 40.01 0.06
C LEU A 531 -8.87 40.82 0.17
N LYS A 532 -8.74 41.61 1.24
CA LYS A 532 -7.57 42.42 1.53
C LYS A 532 -6.49 41.64 2.26
N GLN A 533 -6.90 40.82 3.23
CA GLN A 533 -5.98 40.06 4.07
C GLN A 533 -6.67 38.90 4.80
N ILE A 534 -5.87 37.93 5.22
CA ILE A 534 -6.23 36.90 6.19
C ILE A 534 -5.31 37.01 7.40
N LEU A 535 -5.90 37.09 8.61
CA LEU A 535 -5.19 37.04 9.88
C LEU A 535 -5.40 35.68 10.54
N PHE A 536 -4.30 34.97 10.83
CA PHE A 536 -4.32 33.68 11.52
C PHE A 536 -4.21 33.85 13.03
N GLN A 537 -5.09 33.17 13.75
CA GLN A 537 -5.13 33.21 15.21
C GLN A 537 -5.31 31.82 15.80
N TYR A 538 -4.89 31.67 17.06
CA TYR A 538 -5.04 30.47 17.84
C TYR A 538 -5.47 30.77 19.27
N ARG A 539 -6.01 29.77 19.96
CA ARG A 539 -6.20 29.78 21.42
C ARG A 539 -6.17 28.35 21.96
N ALA A 540 -5.84 28.18 23.24
CA ALA A 540 -6.08 26.90 23.91
C ALA A 540 -7.58 26.57 23.89
N SER A 541 -7.97 25.31 23.71
CA SER A 541 -9.39 24.93 23.60
C SER A 541 -10.21 25.23 24.88
N THR A 542 -9.55 25.37 26.03
CA THR A 542 -10.16 25.76 27.31
C THR A 542 -10.04 27.26 27.59
N GLY A 543 -9.36 28.02 26.73
CA GLY A 543 -9.13 29.45 26.86
C GLY A 543 -10.16 30.27 26.10
N SER A 544 -10.39 31.51 26.54
CA SER A 544 -11.31 32.46 25.90
C SER A 544 -10.61 33.49 25.01
N VAL A 545 -9.30 33.68 25.16
CA VAL A 545 -8.53 34.73 24.50
C VAL A 545 -7.84 34.20 23.24
N TRP A 546 -8.02 34.92 22.13
CA TRP A 546 -7.33 34.66 20.87
C TRP A 546 -5.98 35.37 20.82
N SER A 547 -4.96 34.64 20.37
CA SER A 547 -3.62 35.16 20.10
C SER A 547 -3.33 35.10 18.61
N HIS A 548 -2.56 36.07 18.12
CA HIS A 548 -2.08 36.04 16.74
C HIS A 548 -0.97 35.00 16.62
N ILE A 549 -0.96 34.25 15.51
CA ILE A 549 0.21 33.43 15.19
C ILE A 549 1.36 34.37 14.85
N THR A 550 2.45 34.31 15.60
CA THR A 550 3.68 35.07 15.31
C THR A 550 4.56 34.24 14.38
N PRO A 551 4.76 34.67 13.11
CA PRO A 551 5.62 33.94 12.19
C PRO A 551 7.07 33.98 12.68
N PRO A 552 7.83 32.88 12.52
CA PRO A 552 9.24 32.85 12.91
C PRO A 552 10.15 33.77 12.08
N ASP A 553 9.71 34.16 10.89
CA ASP A 553 10.43 35.07 9.97
C ASP A 553 9.44 35.81 9.04
N SER A 554 9.96 36.68 8.17
CA SER A 554 9.15 37.55 7.30
C SER A 554 8.65 36.89 6.01
N THR A 555 9.00 35.63 5.74
CA THR A 555 8.65 34.95 4.47
C THR A 555 7.14 34.75 4.35
N TYR A 556 6.51 34.39 5.48
CA TYR A 556 5.08 34.09 5.57
C TYR A 556 4.44 34.98 6.65
N PRO A 557 4.27 36.29 6.37
CA PRO A 557 3.77 37.25 7.35
C PRO A 557 2.31 36.95 7.74
N ASN A 558 1.97 37.37 8.96
CA ASN A 558 0.61 37.33 9.49
C ASN A 558 0.26 38.72 10.05
N PRO A 559 -0.74 39.44 9.50
CA PRO A 559 -1.68 39.00 8.46
C PRO A 559 -1.04 38.84 7.08
N ARG A 560 -1.60 37.91 6.29
CA ARG A 560 -1.18 37.63 4.92
C ARG A 560 -2.07 38.40 3.95
N MET A 561 -1.47 39.21 3.08
CA MET A 561 -2.20 40.12 2.18
C MET A 561 -2.48 39.53 0.79
N THR A 562 -1.74 38.51 0.37
CA THR A 562 -1.84 37.93 -0.98
C THR A 562 -1.89 36.42 -0.93
N ALA A 563 -2.63 35.84 -1.88
CA ALA A 563 -2.65 34.40 -2.10
C ALA A 563 -1.28 33.89 -2.60
N PRO A 564 -0.88 32.64 -2.27
CA PRO A 564 -1.54 31.74 -1.33
C PRO A 564 -1.51 32.29 0.11
N TYR A 565 -2.60 32.07 0.87
CA TYR A 565 -2.71 32.58 2.23
C TYR A 565 -2.10 31.57 3.22
N ILE A 566 -0.82 31.77 3.49
CA ILE A 566 0.02 30.89 4.31
C ILE A 566 0.74 31.69 5.40
N THR A 567 0.86 31.08 6.58
CA THR A 567 1.77 31.49 7.66
C THR A 567 2.53 30.27 8.20
N GLN A 568 3.65 30.50 8.87
CA GLN A 568 4.32 29.46 9.67
C GLN A 568 4.15 29.76 11.15
N TRP A 569 4.20 28.71 11.96
CA TRP A 569 4.00 28.79 13.40
C TRP A 569 5.05 27.96 14.15
N ASP A 570 5.69 28.57 15.14
CA ASP A 570 6.49 27.87 16.13
C ASP A 570 5.61 27.41 17.30
N VAL A 571 5.34 26.10 17.36
CA VAL A 571 4.53 25.50 18.44
C VAL A 571 5.37 24.95 19.58
N THR A 572 6.71 24.99 19.48
CA THR A 572 7.60 24.33 20.44
C THR A 572 7.58 24.95 21.84
N SER A 573 7.11 26.19 21.95
CA SER A 573 6.94 26.91 23.22
C SER A 573 5.57 26.73 23.86
N LEU A 574 4.63 26.07 23.18
CA LEU A 574 3.28 25.83 23.67
C LEU A 574 3.24 24.56 24.52
N SER A 575 2.35 24.54 25.52
CA SER A 575 2.09 23.33 26.29
C SER A 575 1.34 22.30 25.45
N THR A 576 1.64 21.02 25.65
CA THR A 576 0.89 19.91 25.07
C THR A 576 -0.61 20.04 25.37
N GLY A 577 -1.45 19.84 24.36
CA GLY A 577 -2.90 19.94 24.50
C GLY A 577 -3.62 20.42 23.25
N ASN A 578 -4.95 20.57 23.35
CA ASN A 578 -5.80 20.97 22.24
C ASN A 578 -5.87 22.49 22.07
N TYR A 579 -5.74 22.97 20.83
CA TYR A 579 -5.87 24.37 20.46
C TYR A 579 -6.90 24.52 19.33
N GLU A 580 -7.56 25.65 19.29
CA GLU A 580 -8.42 26.05 18.18
C GLU A 580 -7.66 27.01 17.26
N LEU A 581 -7.80 26.81 15.95
CA LEU A 581 -7.25 27.67 14.91
C LEU A 581 -8.36 28.34 14.13
N ARG A 582 -8.16 29.61 13.75
CA ARG A 582 -9.08 30.37 12.89
C ARG A 582 -8.34 31.29 11.93
N ALA A 583 -9.02 31.63 10.83
CA ALA A 583 -8.56 32.57 9.82
C ALA A 583 -9.60 33.69 9.65
N LEU A 584 -9.22 34.93 10.00
CA LEU A 584 -10.10 36.10 9.89
C LEU A 584 -9.88 36.76 8.55
N ALA A 585 -10.93 36.80 7.73
CA ALA A 585 -10.92 37.52 6.46
C ALA A 585 -11.34 38.99 6.67
N SER A 586 -10.62 39.92 6.04
CA SER A 586 -11.06 41.32 5.91
C SER A 586 -11.04 41.75 4.45
N SER A 587 -12.03 42.53 4.04
CA SER A 587 -12.13 43.07 2.68
C SER A 587 -11.44 44.43 2.55
N PHE A 588 -11.25 44.88 1.31
CA PHE A 588 -10.78 46.25 1.03
C PHE A 588 -11.79 47.33 1.44
N ASP A 589 -13.08 46.98 1.48
CA ASP A 589 -14.19 47.88 1.84
C ASP A 589 -14.39 48.01 3.36
N GLY A 590 -13.59 47.29 4.16
CA GLY A 590 -13.60 47.36 5.63
C GLY A 590 -14.47 46.32 6.33
N GLU A 591 -15.21 45.49 5.58
CA GLU A 591 -15.92 44.33 6.16
C GLU A 591 -14.94 43.31 6.73
N THR A 592 -15.24 42.75 7.89
CA THR A 592 -14.42 41.73 8.55
C THR A 592 -15.30 40.58 9.02
N ASP A 593 -14.79 39.37 8.93
CA ASP A 593 -15.43 38.19 9.51
C ASP A 593 -15.31 38.21 11.04
N GLU A 594 -16.40 38.57 11.72
CA GLU A 594 -16.48 38.70 13.18
C GLU A 594 -16.52 37.34 13.90
N ALA A 595 -16.95 36.27 13.23
CA ALA A 595 -17.10 34.93 13.82
C ALA A 595 -16.65 33.80 12.88
N PRO A 596 -15.35 33.77 12.50
CA PRO A 596 -14.83 32.76 11.61
C PRO A 596 -14.93 31.36 12.23
N ALA A 597 -15.13 30.37 11.36
CA ALA A 597 -15.08 28.97 11.74
C ALA A 597 -13.72 28.57 12.33
N THR A 598 -13.73 27.56 13.19
CA THR A 598 -12.51 27.05 13.83
C THR A 598 -12.31 25.56 13.57
N VAL A 599 -11.05 25.13 13.55
CA VAL A 599 -10.66 23.72 13.58
C VAL A 599 -9.88 23.44 14.87
N THR A 600 -10.07 22.25 15.45
CA THR A 600 -9.27 21.78 16.59
C THR A 600 -8.00 21.09 16.09
N ILE A 601 -6.86 21.41 16.68
CA ILE A 601 -5.62 20.65 16.57
C ILE A 601 -5.08 20.29 17.94
N ALA A 602 -4.10 19.41 18.00
CA ALA A 602 -3.36 19.09 19.21
C ALA A 602 -1.87 19.39 19.03
N VAL A 603 -1.25 20.02 20.01
CA VAL A 603 0.21 20.15 20.09
C VAL A 603 0.74 18.97 20.91
N ASP A 604 1.64 18.18 20.35
CA ASP A 604 2.23 17.01 21.01
C ASP A 604 3.65 16.75 20.49
N SER A 605 4.64 16.77 21.38
CA SER A 605 6.06 16.59 21.02
C SER A 605 6.49 15.13 20.84
N LEU A 606 5.67 14.17 21.31
CA LEU A 606 6.00 12.75 21.33
C LEU A 606 5.21 11.98 20.27
N ASP A 607 3.94 12.32 20.08
CA ASP A 607 3.05 11.65 19.13
C ASP A 607 2.35 12.67 18.22
N PHE A 608 3.02 13.01 17.13
CA PHE A 608 2.54 13.95 16.12
C PHE A 608 2.16 13.24 14.81
N ASP A 609 1.20 13.83 14.10
CA ASP A 609 0.84 13.45 12.74
C ASP A 609 1.58 14.31 11.71
N ILE A 610 1.97 15.53 12.10
CA ILE A 610 2.73 16.47 11.28
C ILE A 610 3.87 17.05 12.12
N ASN A 611 5.09 17.02 11.61
CA ASN A 611 6.23 17.70 12.19
C ASN A 611 6.97 18.52 11.14
N GLU A 612 7.04 19.83 11.34
CA GLU A 612 7.71 20.75 10.42
C GLU A 612 8.77 21.56 11.15
N ARG A 613 10.02 21.38 10.73
CA ARG A 613 11.17 21.99 11.42
C ARG A 613 12.22 22.52 10.46
N LEU A 614 12.74 23.70 10.78
CA LEU A 614 13.96 24.20 10.17
C LEU A 614 15.15 23.59 10.90
N ILE A 615 15.97 22.80 10.18
CA ILE A 615 17.23 22.28 10.72
C ILE A 615 18.24 23.44 10.81
N ALA A 616 18.96 23.54 11.93
CA ALA A 616 19.93 24.62 12.13
C ALA A 616 21.01 24.62 11.04
N GLY A 617 21.06 25.70 10.24
CA GLY A 617 21.97 25.82 9.09
C GLY A 617 21.64 24.87 7.93
N GLY A 618 20.45 24.26 7.92
CA GLY A 618 20.03 23.24 6.97
C GLY A 618 18.63 23.47 6.41
N PRO A 619 18.02 22.44 5.79
CA PRO A 619 16.74 22.55 5.11
C PRO A 619 15.54 22.65 6.06
N LEU A 620 14.41 23.08 5.50
CA LEU A 620 13.09 22.88 6.10
C LEU A 620 12.61 21.46 5.75
N VAL A 621 12.27 20.70 6.79
CA VAL A 621 11.82 19.31 6.68
C VAL A 621 10.38 19.20 7.16
N LYS A 622 9.54 18.52 6.39
CA LYS A 622 8.18 18.15 6.77
C LYS A 622 8.05 16.64 6.85
N GLU A 623 7.62 16.15 8.01
CA GLU A 623 7.17 14.78 8.23
C GLU A 623 5.64 14.79 8.34
N GLN A 624 4.94 13.88 7.66
CA GLN A 624 3.49 13.75 7.76
C GLN A 624 3.05 12.29 7.68
N LYS A 625 2.24 11.86 8.66
CA LYS A 625 1.58 10.56 8.65
C LYS A 625 0.42 10.58 7.64
N ILE A 626 0.43 9.64 6.71
CA ILE A 626 -0.52 9.49 5.59
C ILE A 626 -1.14 8.09 5.58
N ASN A 627 -2.36 7.98 5.05
CA ASN A 627 -3.12 6.72 5.03
C ASN A 627 -3.26 6.21 3.60
N ASN A 628 -2.78 5.00 3.34
CA ASN A 628 -2.67 4.43 2.00
C ASN A 628 -4.01 3.95 1.42
N PHE A 629 -5.12 3.98 2.17
CA PHE A 629 -6.45 3.64 1.66
C PHE A 629 -7.15 4.81 0.96
N ILE A 630 -6.60 6.02 1.07
CA ILE A 630 -7.14 7.24 0.43
C ILE A 630 -6.05 7.94 -0.39
N SER A 631 -6.48 8.85 -1.28
CA SER A 631 -5.55 9.78 -1.91
C SER A 631 -4.98 10.74 -0.86
N ASN A 632 -3.68 10.98 -0.90
CA ASN A 632 -2.99 11.91 0.00
C ASN A 632 -2.35 13.03 -0.81
N THR A 633 -2.49 14.26 -0.33
CA THR A 633 -1.77 15.44 -0.83
C THR A 633 -0.97 16.03 0.30
N VAL A 634 0.34 16.15 0.13
CA VAL A 634 1.26 16.68 1.15
C VAL A 634 2.04 17.85 0.56
N GLN A 635 1.91 19.02 1.18
CA GLN A 635 2.62 20.24 0.79
C GLN A 635 3.70 20.58 1.81
N ALA A 636 4.91 20.89 1.35
CA ALA A 636 6.04 21.30 2.18
C ALA A 636 6.58 22.65 1.70
N ALA A 637 6.65 23.63 2.61
CA ALA A 637 7.22 24.94 2.33
C ALA A 637 8.75 24.88 2.19
N SER A 638 9.34 25.89 1.53
CA SER A 638 10.79 26.06 1.44
C SER A 638 11.29 27.11 2.43
N ALA A 639 12.50 26.94 2.97
CA ALA A 639 13.10 27.91 3.88
C ALA A 639 13.40 29.23 3.15
N GLY A 640 12.96 30.37 3.68
CA GLY A 640 13.26 31.70 3.14
C GLY A 640 12.69 32.00 1.75
N SER A 641 11.77 31.16 1.25
CA SER A 641 11.14 31.30 -0.06
C SER A 641 9.64 31.00 0.05
N PRO A 642 8.76 31.74 -0.67
CA PRO A 642 7.32 31.46 -0.71
C PRO A 642 6.98 30.20 -1.54
N LEU A 643 7.97 29.55 -2.15
CA LEU A 643 7.77 28.33 -2.94
C LEU A 643 7.55 27.11 -2.05
N PHE A 644 6.79 26.15 -2.58
CA PHE A 644 6.52 24.88 -1.92
C PHE A 644 6.69 23.71 -2.89
N SER A 645 6.82 22.53 -2.30
CA SER A 645 6.73 21.24 -3.00
C SER A 645 5.42 20.57 -2.63
N GLN A 646 4.83 19.81 -3.55
CA GLN A 646 3.63 19.03 -3.32
C GLN A 646 3.82 17.60 -3.79
N VAL A 647 3.36 16.63 -3.01
CA VAL A 647 3.35 15.22 -3.38
C VAL A 647 1.92 14.71 -3.30
N ASP A 648 1.38 14.24 -4.43
CA ASP A 648 0.07 13.61 -4.54
C ASP A 648 0.25 12.09 -4.72
N ILE A 649 -0.29 11.31 -3.78
CA ILE A 649 -0.12 9.86 -3.68
C ILE A 649 -1.48 9.19 -3.80
N PRO A 650 -1.73 8.34 -4.82
CA PRO A 650 -3.00 7.63 -4.92
C PRO A 650 -3.08 6.48 -3.88
N PRO A 651 -4.30 6.03 -3.54
CA PRO A 651 -4.48 4.90 -2.64
C PRO A 651 -3.87 3.61 -3.21
N GLY A 652 -3.32 2.78 -2.32
CA GLY A 652 -2.67 1.50 -2.64
C GLY A 652 -1.28 1.63 -3.27
N ALA A 653 -0.70 2.84 -3.32
CA ALA A 653 0.64 3.03 -3.87
C ALA A 653 1.77 2.68 -2.88
N LEU A 654 1.47 2.55 -1.59
CA LEU A 654 2.44 2.34 -0.52
C LEU A 654 2.36 0.93 0.08
N ASP A 655 3.44 0.50 0.74
CA ASP A 655 3.51 -0.71 1.53
C ASP A 655 3.14 -0.39 2.99
N GLY A 656 2.00 -0.90 3.44
CA GLY A 656 1.42 -0.61 4.75
C GLY A 656 0.20 0.30 4.67
N SER A 657 -0.63 0.25 5.71
CA SER A 657 -1.87 1.02 5.80
C SER A 657 -1.61 2.49 6.14
N THR A 658 -0.60 2.77 6.95
CA THR A 658 -0.19 4.10 7.39
C THR A 658 1.33 4.23 7.31
N VAL A 659 1.81 5.30 6.68
CA VAL A 659 3.24 5.57 6.48
C VAL A 659 3.50 7.03 6.80
N THR A 660 4.69 7.38 7.29
CA THR A 660 5.11 8.78 7.38
C THR A 660 5.93 9.13 6.14
N ILE A 661 5.46 10.13 5.39
CA ILE A 661 6.24 10.75 4.31
C ILE A 661 7.10 11.88 4.90
N THR A 662 8.34 11.97 4.44
CA THR A 662 9.27 13.06 4.73
C THR A 662 9.59 13.79 3.43
N ILE A 663 9.37 15.10 3.41
CA ILE A 663 9.76 15.99 2.30
C ILE A 663 10.81 16.96 2.84
N THR A 664 11.98 16.95 2.22
CA THR A 664 13.09 17.87 2.50
C THR A 664 13.29 18.78 1.30
N ASN A 665 12.92 20.05 1.43
CA ASN A 665 13.17 21.03 0.38
C ASN A 665 14.57 21.61 0.51
N THR A 666 15.24 21.78 -0.62
CA THR A 666 16.63 22.22 -0.69
C THR A 666 17.56 21.37 0.17
N PRO A 667 17.65 20.03 -0.06
CA PRO A 667 18.53 19.16 0.71
C PRO A 667 19.97 19.69 0.76
N ALA A 668 20.65 19.48 1.90
CA ALA A 668 21.99 20.02 2.13
C ALA A 668 23.03 19.56 1.09
N THR A 669 22.81 18.38 0.51
CA THR A 669 23.63 17.83 -0.58
C THR A 669 22.72 17.35 -1.70
N VAL A 670 23.10 17.66 -2.93
CA VAL A 670 22.43 17.20 -4.16
C VAL A 670 23.48 16.76 -5.18
N PRO A 671 23.15 15.85 -6.12
CA PRO A 671 24.08 15.47 -7.17
C PRO A 671 24.45 16.67 -8.07
N ALA A 672 25.64 16.62 -8.66
CA ALA A 672 26.12 17.67 -9.56
C ALA A 672 25.16 17.87 -10.74
N THR A 673 24.97 19.14 -11.15
CA THR A 673 24.13 19.51 -12.30
C THR A 673 24.48 18.68 -13.54
N PRO A 674 23.49 18.05 -14.21
CA PRO A 674 23.75 17.24 -15.39
C PRO A 674 24.38 18.06 -16.51
N ARG A 675 25.28 17.43 -17.27
CA ARG A 675 25.89 18.06 -18.44
C ARG A 675 24.81 18.47 -19.44
N GLY A 676 24.92 19.68 -20.01
CA GLY A 676 23.95 20.20 -20.98
C GLY A 676 22.64 20.69 -20.35
N THR A 677 22.62 20.92 -19.03
CA THR A 677 21.47 21.49 -18.32
C THR A 677 21.88 22.66 -17.45
N GLU A 678 20.91 23.48 -17.05
CA GLU A 678 21.09 24.58 -16.08
C GLU A 678 20.12 24.36 -14.91
N SER A 679 20.63 24.36 -13.69
CA SER A 679 19.80 24.21 -12.50
C SER A 679 19.15 25.55 -12.13
N ILE A 680 17.88 25.51 -11.72
CA ILE A 680 17.20 26.68 -11.12
C ILE A 680 17.17 26.63 -9.59
N GLY A 681 17.86 25.68 -8.97
CA GLY A 681 17.95 25.57 -7.51
C GLY A 681 16.73 24.98 -6.80
N ALA A 682 15.71 24.53 -7.54
CA ALA A 682 14.52 23.88 -6.98
C ALA A 682 14.75 22.37 -6.84
N PHE A 683 14.91 21.91 -5.59
CA PHE A 683 15.17 20.51 -5.24
C PHE A 683 14.28 20.04 -4.08
N ALA A 684 13.87 18.78 -4.12
CA ALA A 684 13.23 18.11 -3.01
C ALA A 684 13.71 16.65 -2.89
N GLU A 685 13.88 16.18 -1.66
CA GLU A 685 13.99 14.75 -1.36
C GLU A 685 12.67 14.29 -0.77
N VAL A 686 12.12 13.18 -1.30
CA VAL A 686 10.93 12.52 -0.78
C VAL A 686 11.32 11.13 -0.28
N ALA A 687 11.05 10.87 0.99
CA ALA A 687 11.36 9.61 1.64
C ALA A 687 10.16 9.09 2.44
N LEU A 688 10.11 7.77 2.65
CA LEU A 688 9.07 7.10 3.42
C LEU A 688 9.67 6.40 4.64
N SER A 689 8.98 6.43 5.78
CA SER A 689 9.45 5.85 7.04
C SER A 689 9.64 4.34 7.01
N ASN A 690 8.99 3.64 6.07
CA ASN A 690 9.12 2.20 5.84
C ASN A 690 10.28 1.84 4.88
N ALA A 691 11.09 2.81 4.45
CA ALA A 691 12.17 2.68 3.48
C ALA A 691 11.73 2.22 2.07
N GLN A 692 10.44 2.28 1.76
CA GLN A 692 9.94 2.06 0.40
C GLN A 692 10.38 3.21 -0.49
N SER A 693 10.94 2.88 -1.66
CA SER A 693 11.25 3.84 -2.73
C SER A 693 10.38 3.63 -3.96
N ASN A 694 10.18 2.40 -4.42
CA ASN A 694 9.29 2.09 -5.54
C ASN A 694 7.82 2.00 -5.09
N LEU A 695 6.92 2.58 -5.88
CA LEU A 695 5.48 2.51 -5.63
C LEU A 695 4.91 1.14 -6.03
N SER A 696 3.95 0.67 -5.24
CA SER A 696 3.39 -0.69 -5.34
C SER A 696 2.42 -0.80 -6.53
N MET A 697 2.24 -2.03 -7.03
CA MET A 697 1.25 -2.36 -8.08
C MET A 697 1.33 -1.51 -9.36
N GLY A 698 2.52 -1.02 -9.72
CA GLY A 698 2.72 -0.18 -10.91
C GLY A 698 2.02 1.18 -10.85
N LYS A 699 1.65 1.65 -9.64
CA LYS A 699 1.06 2.98 -9.43
C LYS A 699 2.11 4.07 -9.61
N THR A 700 1.63 5.28 -9.88
CA THR A 700 2.44 6.50 -10.00
C THR A 700 1.92 7.58 -9.07
N ALA A 701 2.83 8.38 -8.52
CA ALA A 701 2.54 9.59 -7.77
C ALA A 701 2.88 10.83 -8.62
N VAL A 702 2.40 12.00 -8.18
CA VAL A 702 2.80 13.29 -8.76
C VAL A 702 3.63 14.05 -7.74
N VAL A 703 4.85 14.39 -8.12
CA VAL A 703 5.71 15.32 -7.37
C VAL A 703 5.70 16.65 -8.09
N SER A 704 5.38 17.73 -7.39
CA SER A 704 5.35 19.08 -7.95
C SER A 704 6.34 19.97 -7.22
N LEU A 705 7.17 20.69 -7.97
CA LEU A 705 8.15 21.64 -7.42
C LEU A 705 7.81 23.06 -7.91
N GLY A 706 7.73 24.00 -6.96
CA GLY A 706 7.53 25.42 -7.28
C GLY A 706 8.76 26.05 -7.93
N PHE A 707 8.54 27.01 -8.83
CA PHE A 707 9.58 27.85 -9.42
C PHE A 707 9.17 29.33 -9.32
N PRO A 708 10.13 30.26 -9.18
CA PRO A 708 9.83 31.69 -9.08
C PRO A 708 9.55 32.27 -10.48
N ASP A 709 8.43 32.98 -10.63
CA ASP A 709 7.98 33.71 -11.84
C ASP A 709 6.93 34.74 -11.38
N ASP A 710 7.36 35.71 -10.58
CA ASP A 710 6.50 36.65 -9.86
C ASP A 710 5.87 37.71 -10.75
N ASN A 711 6.54 38.07 -11.84
CA ASN A 711 6.01 39.00 -12.84
C ASN A 711 5.16 38.31 -13.93
N GLY A 712 5.18 36.97 -14.00
CA GLY A 712 4.39 36.19 -14.96
C GLY A 712 4.86 36.33 -16.40
N ASP A 713 6.14 36.66 -16.62
CA ASP A 713 6.71 36.83 -17.97
C ASP A 713 7.14 35.49 -18.62
N GLY A 714 7.02 34.39 -17.87
CA GLY A 714 7.42 33.05 -18.31
C GLY A 714 8.93 32.81 -18.23
N ILE A 715 9.64 33.61 -17.46
CA ILE A 715 11.07 33.49 -17.14
C ILE A 715 11.19 33.24 -15.64
N VAL A 716 12.08 32.32 -15.27
CA VAL A 716 12.38 32.05 -13.87
C VAL A 716 13.11 33.26 -13.28
N ASP A 717 12.54 33.88 -12.24
CA ASP A 717 13.05 35.12 -11.67
C ASP A 717 14.53 35.02 -11.27
N GLY A 718 15.27 36.10 -11.51
CA GLY A 718 16.72 36.14 -11.25
C GLY A 718 17.55 35.33 -12.25
N THR A 719 16.92 34.72 -13.25
CA THR A 719 17.58 33.97 -14.32
C THR A 719 17.08 34.43 -15.70
N MET A 720 17.56 33.77 -16.76
CA MET A 720 17.01 33.89 -18.12
C MET A 720 16.37 32.58 -18.60
N VAL A 721 16.17 31.63 -17.68
CA VAL A 721 15.59 30.33 -17.98
C VAL A 721 14.11 30.52 -18.20
N ARG A 722 13.62 30.21 -19.39
CA ARG A 722 12.17 30.18 -19.64
C ARG A 722 11.54 28.97 -18.97
N THR A 723 10.37 29.18 -18.39
CA THR A 723 9.63 28.14 -17.64
C THR A 723 9.26 26.95 -18.53
N ASP A 724 9.04 27.19 -19.84
CA ASP A 724 8.78 26.15 -20.85
C ASP A 724 9.95 25.18 -21.11
N ARG A 725 11.17 25.51 -20.67
CA ARG A 725 12.36 24.65 -20.78
C ARG A 725 12.61 23.77 -19.56
N LEU A 726 11.82 23.97 -18.49
CA LEU A 726 11.99 23.23 -17.24
C LEU A 726 11.56 21.77 -17.41
N ALA A 727 12.43 20.88 -16.96
CA ALA A 727 12.16 19.46 -16.84
C ALA A 727 12.61 18.98 -15.46
N MET A 728 11.80 18.11 -14.86
CA MET A 728 12.13 17.43 -13.62
C MET A 728 12.99 16.20 -13.91
N PHE A 729 14.03 16.03 -13.10
CA PHE A 729 14.89 14.85 -13.10
C PHE A 729 14.78 14.19 -11.73
N SER A 730 15.04 12.88 -11.65
CA SER A 730 15.17 12.17 -10.38
C SER A 730 16.60 11.69 -10.14
N ALA A 731 16.98 11.46 -8.89
CA ALA A 731 18.25 10.83 -8.54
C ALA A 731 18.06 9.90 -7.34
N PRO A 732 18.57 8.65 -7.39
CA PRO A 732 18.33 7.67 -6.33
C PRO A 732 19.01 8.03 -5.00
N THR A 733 20.11 8.78 -5.04
CA THR A 733 20.86 9.22 -3.85
C THR A 733 21.49 10.58 -4.10
N ALA A 734 21.91 11.27 -3.03
CA ALA A 734 22.63 12.54 -3.11
C ALA A 734 23.98 12.49 -3.90
N ALA A 735 24.50 11.29 -4.18
CA ALA A 735 25.75 11.09 -4.91
C ALA A 735 25.56 10.60 -6.37
N GLY A 736 24.36 10.15 -6.73
CA GLY A 736 24.11 9.35 -7.94
C GLY A 736 23.40 10.13 -9.03
N PRO A 737 23.67 9.85 -10.32
CA PRO A 737 23.42 10.81 -11.37
C PRO A 737 21.92 11.07 -11.52
N TRP A 738 21.60 12.32 -11.81
CA TRP A 738 20.27 12.69 -12.23
C TRP A 738 19.85 11.92 -13.50
N GLN A 739 18.62 11.46 -13.51
CA GLN A 739 17.99 10.70 -14.56
C GLN A 739 16.82 11.49 -15.12
N ARG A 740 16.67 11.47 -16.45
CA ARG A 740 15.54 12.10 -17.15
C ARG A 740 14.41 11.08 -17.31
N ASP A 741 13.88 10.61 -16.20
CA ASP A 741 12.84 9.58 -16.11
C ASP A 741 11.47 10.12 -15.66
N VAL A 742 11.41 11.40 -15.27
CA VAL A 742 10.20 12.06 -14.78
C VAL A 742 9.50 12.84 -15.89
N ALA A 743 8.33 12.36 -16.32
CA ALA A 743 7.49 13.09 -17.27
C ALA A 743 6.99 14.38 -16.63
N THR A 744 7.37 15.53 -17.18
CA THR A 744 7.14 16.85 -16.57
C THR A 744 6.14 17.69 -17.37
N THR A 745 5.20 18.32 -16.68
CA THR A 745 4.29 19.34 -17.22
C THR A 745 4.44 20.64 -16.42
N ILE A 746 4.49 21.78 -17.10
CA ILE A 746 4.62 23.10 -16.46
C ILE A 746 3.24 23.74 -16.32
N ASP A 747 2.87 24.03 -15.07
CA ASP A 747 1.68 24.80 -14.72
C ASP A 747 2.11 26.24 -14.42
N THR A 748 2.05 27.10 -15.44
CA THR A 748 2.44 28.51 -15.33
C THR A 748 1.46 29.34 -14.49
N ALA A 749 0.21 28.89 -14.32
CA ALA A 749 -0.77 29.61 -13.51
C ALA A 749 -0.46 29.47 -12.02
N ASN A 750 -0.07 28.27 -11.60
CA ASN A 750 0.29 27.98 -10.21
C ASN A 750 1.80 28.05 -9.95
N LYS A 751 2.62 28.26 -10.99
CA LYS A 751 4.09 28.31 -10.95
C LYS A 751 4.71 27.01 -10.43
N MET A 752 4.16 25.88 -10.89
CA MET A 752 4.55 24.53 -10.45
C MET A 752 4.97 23.66 -11.64
N ALA A 753 6.09 22.96 -11.52
CA ALA A 753 6.46 21.90 -12.44
C ALA A 753 5.99 20.55 -11.87
N ARG A 754 5.08 19.87 -12.57
CA ARG A 754 4.45 18.61 -12.14
C ARG A 754 5.13 17.42 -12.81
N GLY A 755 5.75 16.56 -12.02
CA GLY A 755 6.42 15.34 -12.45
C GLY A 755 5.65 14.08 -12.05
N VAL A 756 5.39 13.19 -13.00
CA VAL A 756 4.80 11.86 -12.72
C VAL A 756 5.93 10.85 -12.50
N THR A 757 5.89 10.13 -11.37
CA THR A 757 6.94 9.19 -10.96
C THR A 757 6.37 7.89 -10.40
N SER A 758 7.08 6.77 -10.59
CA SER A 758 6.79 5.47 -9.97
C SER A 758 7.65 5.19 -8.74
N HIS A 759 8.46 6.15 -8.31
CA HIS A 759 9.34 6.03 -7.15
C HIS A 759 9.52 7.36 -6.42
N PHE A 760 9.92 7.31 -5.16
CA PHE A 760 10.36 8.46 -4.38
C PHE A 760 11.87 8.41 -4.12
N SER A 761 12.50 9.56 -4.34
CA SER A 761 13.93 9.78 -4.24
C SER A 761 14.22 11.30 -4.23
N PHE A 762 15.34 11.74 -4.79
CA PHE A 762 15.61 13.16 -5.03
C PHE A 762 14.97 13.61 -6.34
N PHE A 763 14.42 14.82 -6.34
CA PHE A 763 13.84 15.48 -7.51
C PHE A 763 14.47 16.87 -7.68
N GLY A 764 14.73 17.27 -8.92
CA GLY A 764 15.30 18.58 -9.23
C GLY A 764 14.79 19.14 -10.55
N LEU A 765 14.63 20.47 -10.62
CA LEU A 765 14.26 21.17 -11.86
C LEU A 765 15.48 21.71 -12.59
N PHE A 766 15.53 21.40 -13.88
CA PHE A 766 16.61 21.82 -14.77
C PHE A 766 16.04 22.40 -16.07
N ALA A 767 16.66 23.47 -16.56
CA ALA A 767 16.47 23.92 -17.93
C ALA A 767 17.20 22.95 -18.87
N THR A 768 16.49 22.43 -19.86
CA THR A 768 17.04 21.49 -20.85
C THR A 768 17.16 22.13 -22.22
N ALA A 769 18.04 21.57 -23.05
CA ALA A 769 18.09 21.87 -24.47
C ALA A 769 16.84 21.30 -25.17
N SER A 770 16.41 21.96 -26.26
CA SER A 770 15.29 21.48 -27.07
C SER A 770 15.63 20.13 -27.72
N THR A 771 14.61 19.33 -28.01
CA THR A 771 14.76 18.12 -28.83
C THR A 771 14.62 18.38 -30.33
N SER A 772 14.21 19.59 -30.74
CA SER A 772 14.03 19.98 -32.14
C SER A 772 14.41 21.44 -32.40
N LEU A 773 14.63 21.80 -33.66
CA LEU A 773 14.91 23.19 -34.05
C LEU A 773 13.66 24.08 -34.23
N ASP A 774 12.45 23.52 -34.27
CA ASP A 774 11.23 24.26 -34.64
C ASP A 774 10.96 25.47 -33.73
N SER A 775 11.25 25.30 -32.44
CA SER A 775 11.00 26.26 -31.38
C SER A 775 12.19 27.16 -31.04
N VAL A 776 13.22 27.22 -31.90
CA VAL A 776 14.39 28.10 -31.69
C VAL A 776 13.99 29.57 -31.75
N ARG A 777 14.49 30.34 -30.79
CA ARG A 777 14.24 31.77 -30.61
C ARG A 777 15.54 32.54 -30.79
N VAL A 778 15.45 33.74 -31.35
CA VAL A 778 16.60 34.65 -31.48
C VAL A 778 16.19 36.05 -31.08
N TYR A 779 16.91 36.65 -30.14
CA TYR A 779 16.56 37.95 -29.57
C TYR A 779 17.79 38.69 -29.02
N PRO A 780 17.72 40.02 -28.90
CA PRO A 780 16.65 40.87 -29.44
C PRO A 780 16.80 41.06 -30.95
N VAL A 781 15.66 41.25 -31.63
CA VAL A 781 15.60 41.56 -33.06
C VAL A 781 14.54 42.66 -33.25
N PRO A 782 14.91 43.93 -33.52
CA PRO A 782 16.29 44.42 -33.73
C PRO A 782 17.16 44.39 -32.47
N PHE A 783 18.48 44.28 -32.66
CA PHE A 783 19.48 44.48 -31.62
C PHE A 783 20.01 45.92 -31.71
N VAL A 784 19.72 46.74 -30.71
CA VAL A 784 20.01 48.19 -30.63
C VAL A 784 20.71 48.53 -29.31
N PRO A 785 21.97 48.09 -29.12
CA PRO A 785 22.61 48.10 -27.80
C PRO A 785 22.96 49.50 -27.25
N ASN A 786 22.83 50.55 -28.07
CA ASN A 786 23.29 51.91 -27.75
C ASN A 786 22.16 52.92 -27.49
N ASN A 787 20.89 52.49 -27.42
CA ASN A 787 19.74 53.38 -27.25
C ASN A 787 19.28 53.60 -25.80
N SER A 788 20.06 53.12 -24.81
CA SER A 788 19.75 53.17 -23.37
C SER A 788 18.52 52.34 -22.93
N LEU A 789 17.91 51.53 -23.81
CA LEU A 789 16.85 50.58 -23.50
C LEU A 789 17.42 49.16 -23.50
N SER A 790 17.49 48.53 -22.32
CA SER A 790 18.07 47.18 -22.19
C SER A 790 17.29 46.10 -22.94
N ASP A 791 15.99 46.29 -23.16
CA ASP A 791 15.11 45.34 -23.84
C ASP A 791 15.44 45.23 -25.34
N ASP A 792 16.02 46.28 -25.93
CA ASP A 792 16.51 46.28 -27.31
C ASP A 792 17.93 45.69 -27.42
N GLY A 793 18.53 45.29 -26.29
CA GLY A 793 19.82 44.62 -26.20
C GLY A 793 20.88 45.42 -25.44
N VAL A 794 21.90 44.72 -24.97
CA VAL A 794 23.07 45.29 -24.29
C VAL A 794 24.33 44.87 -25.05
N PRO A 795 25.36 45.72 -25.20
CA PRO A 795 26.62 45.33 -25.83
C PRO A 795 27.18 44.06 -25.19
N TYR A 796 27.69 43.14 -26.02
CA TYR A 796 28.25 41.88 -25.54
C TYR A 796 29.31 42.10 -24.44
N SER A 797 29.20 41.35 -23.36
CA SER A 797 30.13 41.35 -22.25
C SER A 797 30.28 39.92 -21.71
N ALA A 798 31.52 39.44 -21.63
CA ALA A 798 31.81 38.11 -21.14
C ALA A 798 31.32 37.94 -19.70
N GLY A 799 30.55 36.87 -19.44
CA GLY A 799 29.92 36.60 -18.14
C GLY A 799 28.58 37.32 -17.94
N ASN A 800 28.21 38.26 -18.80
CA ASN A 800 26.87 38.84 -18.80
C ASN A 800 25.97 38.04 -19.75
N VAL A 801 25.11 37.20 -19.17
CA VAL A 801 24.15 36.35 -19.90
C VAL A 801 23.07 37.14 -20.66
N ASN A 802 22.96 38.45 -20.47
CA ASN A 802 21.96 39.34 -21.11
C ASN A 802 22.55 40.22 -22.22
N SER A 803 23.76 39.91 -22.67
CA SER A 803 24.50 40.73 -23.62
C SER A 803 24.62 40.07 -25.00
N GLY A 804 24.75 40.88 -26.05
CA GLY A 804 24.80 40.41 -27.44
C GLY A 804 23.46 39.90 -27.97
N ILE A 805 23.49 39.14 -29.07
CA ILE A 805 22.31 38.44 -29.62
C ILE A 805 22.27 37.03 -29.06
N VAL A 806 21.14 36.64 -28.48
CA VAL A 806 20.91 35.34 -27.85
C VAL A 806 20.15 34.43 -28.80
N PHE A 807 20.71 33.26 -29.06
CA PHE A 807 20.02 32.11 -29.62
C PHE A 807 19.57 31.21 -28.47
N ASP A 808 18.27 30.98 -28.34
CA ASP A 808 17.66 30.23 -27.25
C ASP A 808 16.84 29.05 -27.77
N ASN A 809 16.66 28.05 -26.90
CA ASN A 809 15.93 26.82 -27.19
C ASN A 809 16.54 26.01 -28.34
N LEU A 810 17.86 26.05 -28.48
CA LEU A 810 18.63 25.20 -29.40
C LEU A 810 18.63 23.75 -28.90
N THR A 811 18.93 22.83 -29.81
CA THR A 811 19.29 21.46 -29.46
C THR A 811 20.66 21.40 -28.77
N ASP A 812 20.97 20.30 -28.06
CA ASP A 812 22.22 20.15 -27.27
C ASP A 812 23.50 20.33 -28.12
N SER A 813 23.38 20.10 -29.43
CA SER A 813 24.35 20.55 -30.43
C SER A 813 23.62 21.18 -31.61
N ALA A 814 23.98 22.42 -31.93
CA ALA A 814 23.54 23.12 -33.13
C ALA A 814 24.70 23.96 -33.70
N ILE A 815 24.71 24.09 -35.01
CA ILE A 815 25.61 24.96 -35.77
C ILE A 815 24.77 26.13 -36.27
N ILE A 816 25.23 27.34 -35.97
CA ILE A 816 24.60 28.59 -36.40
C ILE A 816 25.57 29.27 -37.37
N GLU A 817 25.13 29.45 -38.61
CA GLU A 817 25.87 30.17 -39.65
C GLU A 817 25.14 31.47 -39.97
N ILE A 818 25.84 32.59 -39.81
CA ILE A 818 25.26 33.93 -39.99
C ILE A 818 25.72 34.48 -41.33
N TYR A 819 24.76 34.88 -42.15
CA TYR A 819 24.99 35.40 -43.50
C TYR A 819 24.50 36.84 -43.63
N THR A 820 25.14 37.62 -44.50
CA THR A 820 24.54 38.86 -45.02
C THR A 820 23.29 38.53 -45.85
N VAL A 821 22.42 39.52 -46.10
CA VAL A 821 21.28 39.35 -47.03
C VAL A 821 21.69 38.99 -48.47
N THR A 822 22.96 39.18 -48.84
CA THR A 822 23.54 38.78 -50.13
C THR A 822 24.15 37.37 -50.13
N GLY A 823 24.12 36.65 -49.00
CA GLY A 823 24.58 35.27 -48.88
C GLY A 823 26.07 35.10 -48.53
N GLN A 824 26.77 36.16 -48.09
CA GLN A 824 28.15 36.04 -47.61
C GLN A 824 28.16 35.57 -46.15
N LEU A 825 28.92 34.51 -45.86
CA LEU A 825 29.14 34.03 -44.49
C LEU A 825 29.90 35.08 -43.65
N VAL A 826 29.36 35.38 -42.48
CA VAL A 826 29.85 36.38 -41.52
C VAL A 826 30.47 35.69 -40.32
N ALA A 827 29.75 34.77 -39.70
CA ALA A 827 30.20 34.06 -38.50
C ALA A 827 29.67 32.63 -38.48
N ARG A 828 30.43 31.72 -37.87
CA ARG A 828 29.99 30.34 -37.56
C ARG A 828 30.12 30.04 -36.08
N LEU A 829 29.01 29.71 -35.43
CA LEU A 829 28.91 29.46 -33.99
C LEU A 829 28.48 28.00 -33.74
N ASN A 830 28.99 27.39 -32.67
CA ASN A 830 28.64 26.03 -32.25
C ASN A 830 28.09 26.03 -30.82
N SER A 831 26.90 25.45 -30.63
CA SER A 831 26.21 25.41 -29.33
C SER A 831 26.42 24.11 -28.55
N SER A 832 27.44 23.31 -28.89
CA SER A 832 27.68 22.02 -28.25
C SER A 832 27.80 22.13 -26.73
N HIS A 833 26.92 21.44 -26.00
CA HIS A 833 26.85 21.41 -24.54
C HIS A 833 26.50 22.74 -23.85
N THR A 834 25.85 23.67 -24.55
CA THR A 834 25.49 25.00 -24.03
C THR A 834 24.09 25.08 -23.45
N ASN A 835 23.53 23.97 -22.94
CA ASN A 835 22.16 23.86 -22.42
C ASN A 835 21.03 24.25 -23.40
N GLY A 836 21.35 24.48 -24.67
CA GLY A 836 20.42 24.99 -25.68
C GLY A 836 20.43 26.52 -25.82
N ARG A 837 21.44 27.22 -25.27
CA ARG A 837 21.55 28.68 -25.34
C ARG A 837 22.94 29.14 -25.77
N LEU A 838 23.02 30.05 -26.73
CA LEU A 838 24.28 30.60 -27.23
C LEU A 838 24.18 32.12 -27.41
N GLN A 839 25.21 32.86 -26.98
CA GLN A 839 25.33 34.30 -27.22
C GLN A 839 26.27 34.55 -28.39
N TRP A 840 25.88 35.44 -29.30
CA TRP A 840 26.74 35.98 -30.34
C TRP A 840 27.19 37.38 -29.94
N ASP A 841 28.50 37.57 -29.97
CA ASP A 841 29.20 38.81 -29.63
C ASP A 841 29.23 39.84 -30.76
N ILE A 842 28.40 39.64 -31.80
CA ILE A 842 28.25 40.50 -32.99
C ILE A 842 29.55 40.74 -33.76
N LYS A 843 30.48 39.78 -33.72
CA LYS A 843 31.69 39.78 -34.56
C LYS A 843 31.64 38.71 -35.65
N ASN A 844 32.43 38.94 -36.69
CA ASN A 844 32.71 37.95 -37.73
C ASN A 844 33.83 36.98 -37.31
N ASP A 845 34.07 35.93 -38.10
CA ASP A 845 35.13 34.92 -37.84
C ASP A 845 36.57 35.49 -37.86
N ARG A 846 36.74 36.79 -38.14
CA ARG A 846 38.01 37.52 -38.07
C ARG A 846 38.06 38.47 -36.86
N GLU A 847 37.22 38.26 -35.85
CA GLU A 847 37.14 39.07 -34.64
C GLU A 847 36.84 40.55 -34.89
N THR A 848 36.15 40.86 -36.00
CA THR A 848 35.77 42.23 -36.35
C THR A 848 34.27 42.42 -36.21
N ASP A 849 33.88 43.54 -35.59
CA ASP A 849 32.52 44.03 -35.48
C ASP A 849 31.76 44.02 -36.82
N VAL A 850 30.55 43.46 -36.83
CA VAL A 850 29.67 43.51 -38.00
C VAL A 850 29.03 44.90 -38.16
N ALA A 851 28.62 45.26 -39.38
CA ALA A 851 27.97 46.54 -39.68
C ALA A 851 26.48 46.54 -39.27
N SER A 852 25.89 47.73 -39.10
CA SER A 852 24.43 47.86 -39.00
C SER A 852 23.77 47.35 -40.29
N GLY A 853 22.73 46.52 -40.17
CA GLY A 853 22.08 45.89 -41.33
C GLY A 853 21.31 44.62 -40.99
N GLY A 854 20.66 44.05 -42.01
CA GLY A 854 19.97 42.78 -41.92
C GLY A 854 20.90 41.58 -42.13
N TYR A 855 20.69 40.52 -41.36
CA TYR A 855 21.42 39.25 -41.47
C TYR A 855 20.45 38.06 -41.41
N ILE A 856 20.90 36.90 -41.87
CA ILE A 856 20.17 35.64 -41.83
C ILE A 856 21.01 34.63 -41.05
N ALA A 857 20.47 34.09 -39.96
CA ALA A 857 21.06 32.97 -39.24
C ALA A 857 20.45 31.66 -39.72
N LEU A 858 21.26 30.79 -40.31
CA LEU A 858 20.91 29.41 -40.68
C LEU A 858 21.34 28.48 -39.54
N ILE A 859 20.41 27.72 -38.99
CA ILE A 859 20.63 26.90 -37.80
C ILE A 859 20.36 25.44 -38.15
N SER A 860 21.29 24.55 -37.80
CA SER A 860 21.22 23.12 -38.12
C SER A 860 21.76 22.25 -36.99
N ASN A 861 21.28 21.02 -36.85
CA ASN A 861 21.73 20.05 -35.85
C ASN A 861 22.06 18.66 -36.44
N GLY A 862 21.96 18.51 -37.76
CA GLY A 862 22.22 17.26 -38.49
C GLY A 862 21.08 16.23 -38.47
N GLY A 863 20.03 16.43 -37.66
CA GLY A 863 18.86 15.56 -37.58
C GLY A 863 17.57 16.19 -38.13
N ASP A 864 17.39 17.50 -37.94
CA ASP A 864 16.24 18.27 -38.41
C ASP A 864 16.54 19.04 -39.70
N PRO A 865 15.52 19.41 -40.50
CA PRO A 865 15.67 20.40 -41.56
C PRO A 865 16.24 21.72 -41.00
N PRO A 866 17.28 22.32 -41.63
CA PRO A 866 17.81 23.60 -41.17
C PRO A 866 16.76 24.70 -41.19
N ILE A 867 16.76 25.55 -40.18
CA ILE A 867 15.84 26.69 -40.07
C ILE A 867 16.59 28.01 -40.30
N ALA A 868 15.89 29.01 -40.82
CA ALA A 868 16.40 30.37 -40.96
C ALA A 868 15.73 31.32 -39.97
N ARG A 869 16.51 32.23 -39.37
CA ARG A 869 16.03 33.34 -38.54
C ARG A 869 16.60 34.65 -39.07
N LYS A 870 15.78 35.69 -39.12
CA LYS A 870 16.19 37.03 -39.57
C LYS A 870 16.71 37.81 -38.38
N LEU A 871 17.80 38.54 -38.59
CA LEU A 871 18.41 39.43 -37.59
C LEU A 871 18.48 40.84 -38.16
N LEU A 872 18.40 41.84 -37.28
CA LEU A 872 18.57 43.25 -37.63
C LEU A 872 19.45 43.90 -36.56
N ILE A 873 20.58 44.47 -36.97
CA ILE A 873 21.54 45.12 -36.06
C ILE A 873 21.54 46.62 -36.35
N ILE A 874 21.39 47.43 -35.31
CA ILE A 874 21.45 48.89 -35.36
C ILE A 874 22.44 49.36 -34.29
N LYS A 875 23.68 49.65 -34.70
CA LYS A 875 24.71 50.20 -33.83
C LYS A 875 24.54 51.70 -33.62
#